data_AF-A0A518APH1-F1
#
_entry.id   AF-A0A518APH1-F1
#
_cell.length_a   1.000
_cell.length_b   1.000
_cell.length_c   1.000
_cell.angle_alpha   90.00
_cell.angle_beta   90.00
_cell.angle_gamma   90.00
#
_symmetry.space_group_name_H-M   'P 1'
#
loop_
_entity.id
_entity.type
_entity.pdbx_description
1 polymer ?
#
loop_
_entity_poly.entity_id
_entity_poly.type
_entity_poly.pdbx_seq_one_letter_code
_entity_poly.pdbx_strand_id
1 'polypeptide(L)'
;MPRVRLPAIEPLDESEDTLPFTPQLVTNRRVLWMVLLTITASLVTNQSSAQSPVADEQVDAESEPKEWWREARFGMFIHWGLYSAAGGEWQGKRNSSIASWIAHEFRIPSEEYEKELMPQFTAEKFDPDQWARLAKTAGMKYMVVTAKHHEGFCLYDSELTDYDSVHSAAGRDVIRPILEAFRKQDIHVGLYYSLIDWHHPGYPVLGDPLHPMRENEAVRSQPRDFDGYVDYLHGQVDELMTNYGPIDILWWDYSYGRMSGETWRGSELIEKVRARQPKILMNNRLVALDGSYVANDDKFGGDFQTPEQFVPPQGIPGLDWETCMTINTTWGYKPYDHDFKSSRQLIHTLIETASRGGNLLLNVGPRPDGTIPEQLVERLEAMGAWLNVNGEAIYGTTASPYKRLPSWGRVTTGKQQGGITPVYLHVFDWPADQKLQVPALESPVKRAYLLADVSKEPLEVHSDKTGLWVKLPAEPLDDSATVVVLEVEGKPIAAPFRVRPGEGGRLVLQAIDADLHGEKIRCEAGDHNTASIGWWTEAEDWASWPLQLAEPGAYQVKVTYGCDANQGGTFTVAVGDEQLQATAKPTGGWFQRSTESVGTLALPAGVSTLSIKIEPPRDIAVLDLVGIELVRVVETESTQAAAEWTNPLQKQGYVNSPLVEVTPFVFRNKLYLLECWRSDWSWPGQPSDSAGSGREMWIAELPAGPEQYEQRKYLSRALPCHTLGSAMVWDDRVYVFAVSPHHAEGRKEVFMTSSEDLLTWSEPVKVFDSPQGRIFNVAVTRDDAGMVFLWETDGYGKPFTMCYGRVDSPEDNWNSGIVQGARYGEHKYTGGPALYFHDGWYYTLYLEQLPNGWETHITRSRDLKHWDDAPQDRPVVAFDPHRRGLPLRPENIAENNASDLELCYFQGKTIAYFTGSDQQVAGDLQWASYSGTPQQLLESYFRDSPDASSGSSNSSRN
;
A
#
# COMPACT_ATOMS: atom_id res chain seq x y z
N MET A 1 -7.02 0.90 -5.19
CA MET A 1 -7.88 0.88 -6.40
C MET A 1 -8.51 2.26 -6.51
N PRO A 2 -8.97 2.76 -7.67
CA PRO A 2 -9.92 3.88 -7.62
C PRO A 2 -11.28 3.33 -7.18
N ARG A 3 -11.79 3.73 -6.00
CA ARG A 3 -13.18 3.44 -5.62
C ARG A 3 -14.11 4.08 -6.66
N VAL A 4 -15.07 3.31 -7.18
CA VAL A 4 -16.09 3.83 -8.10
C VAL A 4 -16.94 4.85 -7.36
N ARG A 5 -16.89 6.13 -7.79
CA ARG A 5 -17.81 7.15 -7.28
C ARG A 5 -19.22 6.84 -7.77
N LEU A 6 -20.10 6.47 -6.85
CA LEU A 6 -21.54 6.62 -7.07
C LEU A 6 -21.85 8.12 -7.27
N PRO A 7 -22.74 8.48 -8.21
CA PRO A 7 -23.17 9.86 -8.37
C PRO A 7 -23.97 10.31 -7.13
N ALA A 8 -23.84 11.59 -6.76
CA ALA A 8 -24.63 12.15 -5.68
C ALA A 8 -26.12 12.15 -6.06
N ILE A 9 -26.97 11.71 -5.14
CA ILE A 9 -28.43 11.84 -5.25
C ILE A 9 -28.79 13.24 -4.75
N GLU A 10 -29.29 14.10 -5.64
CA GLU A 10 -29.89 15.37 -5.22
C GLU A 10 -31.18 15.09 -4.41
N PRO A 11 -31.44 15.85 -3.33
CA PRO A 11 -32.66 15.67 -2.55
C PRO A 11 -33.88 16.02 -3.41
N LEU A 12 -34.88 15.13 -3.42
CA LEU A 12 -36.16 15.42 -4.08
C LEU A 12 -36.92 16.50 -3.31
N ASP A 13 -37.53 17.42 -4.07
CA ASP A 13 -38.21 18.61 -3.57
C ASP A 13 -39.52 18.23 -2.86
N GLU A 14 -39.58 18.37 -1.53
CA GLU A 14 -40.78 18.08 -0.72
C GLU A 14 -41.87 19.15 -0.93
N SER A 15 -42.62 19.04 -2.03
CA SER A 15 -43.81 19.84 -2.31
C SER A 15 -45.11 19.03 -2.22
N GLU A 16 -45.82 19.26 -1.12
CA GLU A 16 -47.26 19.09 -0.90
C GLU A 16 -48.02 18.00 -1.69
N ASP A 17 -48.32 16.87 -1.02
CA ASP A 17 -49.73 16.53 -0.78
C ASP A 17 -49.90 15.65 0.47
N THR A 18 -50.76 16.03 1.41
CA THR A 18 -50.95 15.31 2.69
C THR A 18 -52.42 15.07 3.02
N LEU A 19 -52.80 13.82 3.28
CA LEU A 19 -54.00 13.46 4.05
C LEU A 19 -53.75 12.17 4.87
N PRO A 20 -54.46 11.96 6.00
CA PRO A 20 -53.73 11.61 7.22
C PRO A 20 -54.16 10.30 7.90
N PHE A 21 -53.25 9.75 8.71
CA PHE A 21 -53.58 8.87 9.82
C PHE A 21 -53.08 9.46 11.15
N THR A 22 -53.93 9.43 12.18
CA THR A 22 -53.58 9.90 13.53
C THR A 22 -53.90 8.84 14.59
N PRO A 23 -52.91 8.48 15.44
CA PRO A 23 -53.15 7.89 16.75
C PRO A 23 -53.16 8.99 17.83
N GLN A 24 -54.08 8.90 18.80
CA GLN A 24 -54.22 9.92 19.84
C GLN A 24 -53.28 9.69 21.02
N LEU A 25 -52.54 10.72 21.42
CA LEU A 25 -51.80 10.75 22.69
C LEU A 25 -52.75 10.89 23.89
N VAL A 26 -52.94 9.81 24.65
CA VAL A 26 -53.58 9.89 25.98
C VAL A 26 -52.54 10.38 26.99
N THR A 27 -52.67 11.62 27.42
CA THR A 27 -51.84 12.18 28.51
C THR A 27 -52.50 11.95 29.87
N ASN A 28 -51.69 11.73 30.90
CA ASN A 28 -52.10 12.00 32.28
C ASN A 28 -50.89 12.44 33.13
N ARG A 29 -51.12 13.31 34.12
CA ARG A 29 -50.07 14.00 34.90
C ARG A 29 -50.40 13.99 36.39
N ARG A 30 -49.38 13.83 37.25
CA ARG A 30 -49.09 14.58 38.52
C ARG A 30 -48.57 13.71 39.69
N VAL A 31 -48.05 14.42 40.70
CA VAL A 31 -47.76 14.03 42.10
C VAL A 31 -46.36 13.42 42.35
N LEU A 32 -45.64 13.69 43.47
CA LEU A 32 -45.08 14.96 44.01
C LEU A 32 -44.29 14.68 45.33
N TRP A 33 -42.96 14.94 45.34
CA TRP A 33 -42.08 15.29 46.49
C TRP A 33 -41.69 14.29 47.63
N MET A 34 -40.37 14.03 47.72
CA MET A 34 -39.41 14.17 48.87
C MET A 34 -39.66 13.63 50.31
N VAL A 35 -38.55 13.59 51.10
CA VAL A 35 -38.39 13.50 52.60
C VAL A 35 -38.23 12.05 53.17
N LEU A 36 -37.28 11.69 54.07
CA LEU A 36 -35.95 12.21 54.46
C LEU A 36 -35.20 11.25 55.46
N LEU A 37 -33.84 11.15 55.41
CA LEU A 37 -32.90 10.72 56.50
C LEU A 37 -33.12 9.29 57.12
N THR A 38 -32.41 8.68 58.09
CA THR A 38 -31.26 8.90 59.05
C THR A 38 -30.78 7.48 59.51
N ILE A 39 -29.62 7.12 60.13
CA ILE A 39 -28.28 7.67 60.51
C ILE A 39 -27.35 6.49 60.96
N THR A 40 -26.08 6.73 61.37
CA THR A 40 -25.05 5.81 61.98
C THR A 40 -24.56 4.62 61.12
N ALA A 41 -23.31 4.47 60.66
CA ALA A 41 -21.98 5.08 60.89
C ALA A 41 -21.05 4.45 61.97
N SER A 42 -19.88 3.96 61.52
CA SER A 42 -18.59 3.88 62.23
C SER A 42 -17.46 3.62 61.21
N LEU A 43 -16.28 4.25 61.38
CA LEU A 43 -15.13 4.07 60.48
C LEU A 43 -14.10 3.11 61.08
N VAL A 44 -13.53 2.25 60.24
CA VAL A 44 -12.12 1.81 60.33
C VAL A 44 -11.56 1.75 58.92
N THR A 45 -10.42 2.39 58.68
CA THR A 45 -9.69 2.33 57.40
C THR A 45 -8.74 1.12 57.37
N ASN A 46 -8.72 0.37 56.27
CA ASN A 46 -7.50 -0.28 55.79
C ASN A 46 -7.57 -0.59 54.30
N GLN A 47 -6.42 -0.61 53.64
CA GLN A 47 -6.29 -0.90 52.21
C GLN A 47 -6.22 -2.41 51.96
N SER A 48 -6.96 -2.89 50.96
CA SER A 48 -6.60 -4.11 50.22
C SER A 48 -7.34 -4.13 48.88
N SER A 49 -6.60 -4.30 47.79
CA SER A 49 -7.15 -4.55 46.46
C SER A 49 -7.55 -6.02 46.34
N ALA A 50 -8.85 -6.32 46.26
CA ALA A 50 -9.34 -7.68 46.04
C ALA A 50 -9.55 -7.95 44.55
N GLN A 51 -8.74 -8.84 43.98
CA GLN A 51 -9.03 -9.47 42.69
C GLN A 51 -10.25 -10.38 42.85
N SER A 52 -11.15 -10.41 41.87
CA SER A 52 -12.11 -11.52 41.73
C SER A 52 -11.49 -12.61 40.85
N PRO A 53 -11.69 -13.91 41.13
CA PRO A 53 -10.98 -14.97 40.41
C PRO A 53 -11.58 -15.20 39.02
N VAL A 54 -10.73 -15.52 38.05
CA VAL A 54 -11.14 -16.29 36.87
C VAL A 54 -11.42 -17.72 37.36
N ALA A 55 -12.53 -18.32 36.93
CA ALA A 55 -12.81 -19.72 37.19
C ALA A 55 -12.08 -20.59 36.16
N ASP A 56 -11.47 -21.70 36.60
CA ASP A 56 -11.08 -22.78 35.70
C ASP A 56 -12.37 -23.41 35.13
N GLU A 57 -12.55 -23.34 33.82
CA GLU A 57 -13.62 -24.06 33.12
C GLU A 57 -13.03 -25.34 32.51
N GLN A 58 -13.66 -26.48 32.80
CA GLN A 58 -13.17 -27.78 32.34
C GLN A 58 -13.42 -27.92 30.83
N VAL A 59 -12.43 -28.45 30.10
CA VAL A 59 -12.59 -28.78 28.68
C VAL A 59 -13.65 -29.87 28.52
N ASP A 60 -14.84 -29.48 28.07
CA ASP A 60 -15.91 -30.40 27.68
C ASP A 60 -15.91 -30.61 26.15
N ALA A 61 -16.38 -31.77 25.70
CA ALA A 61 -16.03 -32.32 24.38
C ALA A 61 -16.95 -31.89 23.21
N GLU A 62 -17.58 -30.73 23.29
CA GLU A 62 -18.38 -30.13 22.22
C GLU A 62 -17.84 -28.75 21.83
N SER A 63 -16.91 -28.72 20.86
CA SER A 63 -16.42 -27.48 20.25
C SER A 63 -17.59 -26.67 19.66
N GLU A 64 -17.65 -25.36 19.92
CA GLU A 64 -18.62 -24.46 19.30
C GLU A 64 -18.61 -24.62 17.77
N PRO A 65 -19.74 -24.44 17.05
CA PRO A 65 -19.78 -24.48 15.58
C PRO A 65 -18.80 -23.52 14.88
N LYS A 66 -18.26 -22.53 15.59
CA LYS A 66 -17.25 -21.58 15.11
C LYS A 66 -15.80 -22.02 15.33
N GLU A 67 -15.49 -23.00 16.19
CA GLU A 67 -14.08 -23.29 16.53
C GLU A 67 -13.29 -23.81 15.32
N TRP A 68 -13.79 -24.84 14.61
CA TRP A 68 -13.13 -25.36 13.40
C TRP A 68 -12.86 -24.25 12.37
N TRP A 69 -13.77 -23.28 12.25
CA TRP A 69 -13.65 -22.15 11.34
C TRP A 69 -12.62 -21.13 11.82
N ARG A 70 -12.56 -20.84 13.13
CA ARG A 70 -11.48 -20.04 13.74
C ARG A 70 -10.11 -20.71 13.59
N GLU A 71 -10.05 -22.04 13.58
CA GLU A 71 -8.81 -22.79 13.31
C GLU A 71 -8.44 -22.83 11.82
N ALA A 72 -9.45 -22.79 10.94
CA ALA A 72 -9.30 -23.01 9.49
C ALA A 72 -8.41 -21.98 8.79
N ARG A 73 -8.58 -20.69 9.10
CA ARG A 73 -7.85 -19.51 8.57
C ARG A 73 -7.83 -19.27 7.06
N PHE A 74 -7.97 -20.30 6.22
CA PHE A 74 -7.83 -20.21 4.77
C PHE A 74 -8.83 -21.10 4.04
N GLY A 75 -9.59 -20.51 3.11
CA GLY A 75 -10.61 -21.19 2.32
C GLY A 75 -10.63 -20.77 0.85
N MET A 76 -11.23 -21.59 -0.01
CA MET A 76 -11.41 -21.33 -1.43
C MET A 76 -12.75 -20.64 -1.71
N PHE A 77 -12.75 -19.48 -2.39
CA PHE A 77 -13.97 -18.97 -3.03
C PHE A 77 -14.00 -19.47 -4.49
N ILE A 78 -15.18 -19.84 -5.00
CA ILE A 78 -15.38 -20.21 -6.40
C ILE A 78 -16.52 -19.40 -7.00
N HIS A 79 -16.19 -18.47 -7.90
CA HIS A 79 -17.18 -17.73 -8.70
C HIS A 79 -17.30 -18.33 -10.11
N TRP A 80 -18.36 -19.10 -10.33
CA TRP A 80 -18.69 -19.72 -11.61
C TRP A 80 -20.17 -19.48 -11.97
N GLY A 81 -20.48 -19.42 -13.27
CA GLY A 81 -21.77 -18.98 -13.80
C GLY A 81 -21.69 -18.60 -15.28
N LEU A 82 -22.77 -18.08 -15.86
CA LEU A 82 -22.85 -17.69 -17.28
C LEU A 82 -21.88 -16.54 -17.61
N TYR A 83 -21.59 -15.65 -16.67
CA TYR A 83 -20.53 -14.64 -16.81
C TYR A 83 -19.15 -15.24 -17.16
N SER A 84 -18.87 -16.50 -16.80
CA SER A 84 -17.64 -17.17 -17.22
C SER A 84 -17.62 -17.47 -18.73
N ALA A 85 -18.78 -17.77 -19.33
CA ALA A 85 -18.91 -17.96 -20.77
C ALA A 85 -18.76 -16.64 -21.54
N ALA A 86 -19.28 -15.54 -21.00
CA ALA A 86 -19.04 -14.20 -21.56
C ALA A 86 -17.56 -13.75 -21.42
N GLY A 87 -16.87 -14.20 -20.37
CA GLY A 87 -15.46 -13.86 -20.13
C GLY A 87 -15.19 -12.36 -19.98
N GLY A 88 -16.21 -11.56 -19.61
CA GLY A 88 -16.13 -10.10 -19.60
C GLY A 88 -16.29 -9.41 -20.96
N GLU A 89 -16.49 -10.12 -22.08
CA GLU A 89 -16.74 -9.51 -23.40
C GLU A 89 -18.22 -9.66 -23.82
N TRP A 90 -18.85 -8.60 -24.33
CA TRP A 90 -20.20 -8.65 -24.88
C TRP A 90 -20.26 -7.94 -26.23
N GLN A 91 -20.78 -8.62 -27.26
CA GLN A 91 -20.90 -8.10 -28.63
C GLN A 91 -19.59 -7.44 -29.15
N GLY A 92 -18.43 -8.02 -28.82
CA GLY A 92 -17.10 -7.51 -29.19
C GLY A 92 -16.58 -6.33 -28.37
N LYS A 93 -17.23 -5.97 -27.25
CA LYS A 93 -16.81 -4.93 -26.30
C LYS A 93 -16.33 -5.56 -25.00
N ARG A 94 -15.12 -5.21 -24.56
CA ARG A 94 -14.55 -5.69 -23.30
C ARG A 94 -15.00 -4.85 -22.11
N ASN A 95 -15.41 -5.53 -21.04
CA ASN A 95 -15.72 -4.93 -19.76
C ASN A 95 -14.41 -4.54 -19.04
N SER A 96 -14.31 -3.27 -18.62
CA SER A 96 -13.24 -2.73 -17.78
C SER A 96 -13.47 -3.01 -16.28
N SER A 97 -14.71 -3.32 -15.89
CA SER A 97 -15.15 -3.64 -14.53
C SER A 97 -15.16 -5.16 -14.27
N ILE A 98 -15.77 -5.60 -13.16
CA ILE A 98 -15.81 -7.01 -12.71
C ILE A 98 -16.59 -7.89 -13.71
N ALA A 99 -16.06 -9.08 -14.03
CA ALA A 99 -16.64 -9.95 -15.06
C ALA A 99 -18.03 -10.49 -14.68
N SER A 100 -18.25 -10.85 -13.41
CA SER A 100 -19.56 -11.33 -12.91
C SER A 100 -20.65 -10.25 -12.87
N TRP A 101 -20.30 -9.00 -13.17
CA TRP A 101 -21.20 -7.86 -13.29
C TRP A 101 -21.48 -7.45 -14.75
N ILE A 102 -21.04 -8.22 -15.74
CA ILE A 102 -21.14 -7.86 -17.17
C ILE A 102 -22.58 -7.53 -17.63
N ALA A 103 -23.60 -8.21 -17.10
CA ALA A 103 -25.02 -7.91 -17.39
C ALA A 103 -25.42 -6.51 -16.92
N HIS A 104 -25.02 -6.10 -15.72
CA HIS A 104 -25.19 -4.74 -15.21
C HIS A 104 -24.48 -3.71 -16.10
N GLU A 105 -23.19 -3.97 -16.39
CA GLU A 105 -22.31 -2.99 -17.04
C GLU A 105 -22.77 -2.67 -18.46
N PHE A 106 -23.11 -3.69 -19.27
CA PHE A 106 -23.58 -3.50 -20.63
C PHE A 106 -25.12 -3.40 -20.76
N ARG A 107 -25.87 -3.32 -19.65
CA ARG A 107 -27.35 -3.22 -19.61
C ARG A 107 -28.05 -4.35 -20.37
N ILE A 108 -27.52 -5.57 -20.25
CA ILE A 108 -27.97 -6.73 -21.04
C ILE A 108 -29.35 -7.21 -20.52
N PRO A 109 -30.37 -7.36 -21.37
CA PRO A 109 -31.63 -8.00 -20.99
C PRO A 109 -31.41 -9.47 -20.60
N SER A 110 -32.11 -9.95 -19.57
CA SER A 110 -31.99 -11.34 -19.10
C SER A 110 -32.27 -12.37 -20.20
N GLU A 111 -33.31 -12.17 -21.02
CA GLU A 111 -33.64 -13.03 -22.17
C GLU A 111 -32.51 -13.10 -23.23
N GLU A 112 -31.75 -12.01 -23.43
CA GLU A 112 -30.61 -11.99 -24.36
C GLU A 112 -29.40 -12.69 -23.74
N TYR A 113 -29.17 -12.42 -22.45
CA TYR A 113 -28.07 -12.99 -21.66
C TYR A 113 -28.18 -14.52 -21.53
N GLU A 114 -29.37 -15.01 -21.17
CA GLU A 114 -29.75 -16.43 -21.11
C GLU A 114 -29.49 -17.13 -22.44
N LYS A 115 -30.15 -16.63 -23.50
CA LYS A 115 -30.17 -17.24 -24.84
C LYS A 115 -28.78 -17.35 -25.46
N GLU A 116 -27.91 -16.36 -25.27
CA GLU A 116 -26.57 -16.39 -25.85
C GLU A 116 -25.57 -17.18 -24.99
N LEU A 117 -25.72 -17.25 -23.66
CA LEU A 117 -24.71 -17.83 -22.76
C LEU A 117 -25.01 -19.24 -22.23
N MET A 118 -26.27 -19.63 -22.01
CA MET A 118 -26.59 -21.03 -21.64
C MET A 118 -26.06 -22.06 -22.65
N PRO A 119 -26.02 -21.81 -23.98
CA PRO A 119 -25.38 -22.69 -24.94
C PRO A 119 -23.83 -22.74 -24.86
N GLN A 120 -23.20 -21.78 -24.18
CA GLN A 120 -21.75 -21.62 -24.10
C GLN A 120 -21.16 -22.07 -22.74
N PHE A 121 -21.99 -22.19 -21.70
CA PHE A 121 -21.62 -22.79 -20.42
C PHE A 121 -21.71 -24.32 -20.50
N THR A 122 -20.60 -24.99 -20.81
CA THR A 122 -20.59 -26.41 -21.22
C THR A 122 -20.11 -27.40 -20.17
N ALA A 123 -19.34 -26.96 -19.16
CA ALA A 123 -18.74 -27.82 -18.13
C ALA A 123 -18.01 -29.08 -18.68
N GLU A 124 -17.54 -29.08 -19.94
CA GLU A 124 -17.09 -30.30 -20.63
C GLU A 124 -15.81 -30.93 -20.06
N LYS A 125 -15.01 -30.16 -19.31
CA LYS A 125 -13.76 -30.55 -18.65
C LYS A 125 -13.84 -30.41 -17.11
N PHE A 126 -15.04 -30.25 -16.56
CA PHE A 126 -15.28 -30.12 -15.11
C PHE A 126 -14.91 -31.40 -14.35
N ASP A 127 -13.82 -31.36 -13.58
CA ASP A 127 -13.46 -32.37 -12.57
C ASP A 127 -13.54 -31.73 -11.16
N PRO A 128 -14.62 -31.98 -10.39
CA PRO A 128 -14.73 -31.45 -9.03
C PRO A 128 -13.71 -32.06 -8.07
N ASP A 129 -13.25 -33.30 -8.32
CA ASP A 129 -12.16 -33.89 -7.55
C ASP A 129 -10.82 -33.21 -7.91
N GLN A 130 -10.63 -32.60 -9.09
CA GLN A 130 -9.48 -31.73 -9.38
C GLN A 130 -9.53 -30.45 -8.56
N TRP A 131 -10.69 -29.80 -8.48
CA TRP A 131 -10.87 -28.57 -7.69
C TRP A 131 -10.61 -28.84 -6.20
N ALA A 132 -11.15 -29.95 -5.68
CA ALA A 132 -10.92 -30.36 -4.30
C ALA A 132 -9.46 -30.74 -4.03
N ARG A 133 -8.79 -31.43 -4.97
CA ARG A 133 -7.34 -31.71 -4.88
C ARG A 133 -6.52 -30.41 -4.84
N LEU A 134 -6.83 -29.43 -5.69
CA LEU A 134 -6.15 -28.13 -5.70
C LEU A 134 -6.32 -27.39 -4.38
N ALA A 135 -7.54 -27.34 -3.83
CA ALA A 135 -7.79 -26.75 -2.52
C ALA A 135 -7.00 -27.45 -1.40
N LYS A 136 -6.92 -28.79 -1.43
CA LYS A 136 -6.14 -29.58 -0.46
C LYS A 136 -4.63 -29.31 -0.59
N THR A 137 -4.10 -29.27 -1.81
CA THR A 137 -2.69 -28.89 -2.09
C THR A 137 -2.38 -27.49 -1.59
N ALA A 138 -3.28 -26.52 -1.82
CA ALA A 138 -3.18 -25.15 -1.32
C ALA A 138 -3.32 -25.02 0.22
N GLY A 139 -3.62 -26.11 0.93
CA GLY A 139 -3.82 -26.12 2.38
C GLY A 139 -5.16 -25.53 2.86
N MET A 140 -6.09 -25.22 1.95
CA MET A 140 -7.40 -24.68 2.30
C MET A 140 -8.23 -25.69 3.11
N LYS A 141 -8.96 -25.19 4.12
CA LYS A 141 -9.72 -26.01 5.08
C LYS A 141 -11.24 -25.95 4.87
N TYR A 142 -11.69 -24.99 4.07
CA TYR A 142 -13.08 -24.88 3.62
C TYR A 142 -13.17 -24.32 2.21
N MET A 143 -14.35 -24.40 1.60
CA MET A 143 -14.67 -23.84 0.29
C MET A 143 -16.09 -23.25 0.28
N VAL A 144 -16.26 -22.12 -0.41
CA VAL A 144 -17.55 -21.48 -0.70
C VAL A 144 -17.70 -21.34 -2.21
N VAL A 145 -18.78 -21.87 -2.79
CA VAL A 145 -19.08 -21.79 -4.24
C VAL A 145 -20.38 -21.06 -4.51
N THR A 146 -20.43 -20.25 -5.56
CA THR A 146 -21.64 -19.55 -6.02
C THR A 146 -22.73 -20.54 -6.47
N ALA A 147 -23.68 -20.88 -5.59
CA ALA A 147 -24.86 -21.66 -5.96
C ALA A 147 -25.79 -20.87 -6.90
N LYS A 148 -25.92 -19.56 -6.64
CA LYS A 148 -26.54 -18.55 -7.52
C LYS A 148 -25.86 -17.20 -7.33
N HIS A 149 -25.52 -16.51 -8.42
CA HIS A 149 -25.03 -15.12 -8.44
C HIS A 149 -26.12 -14.15 -8.94
N HIS A 150 -25.87 -12.84 -8.91
CA HIS A 150 -26.83 -11.78 -9.28
C HIS A 150 -27.49 -11.96 -10.67
N GLU A 151 -26.84 -12.70 -11.58
CA GLU A 151 -27.36 -13.01 -12.90
C GLU A 151 -28.60 -13.94 -12.88
N GLY A 152 -28.93 -14.53 -11.74
CA GLY A 152 -30.08 -15.43 -11.49
C GLY A 152 -29.81 -16.92 -11.73
N PHE A 153 -28.70 -17.25 -12.40
CA PHE A 153 -28.41 -18.61 -12.88
C PHE A 153 -28.01 -19.55 -11.74
N CYS A 154 -28.63 -20.74 -11.71
CA CYS A 154 -28.41 -21.74 -10.67
C CYS A 154 -27.41 -22.83 -11.10
N LEU A 155 -26.37 -23.08 -10.30
CA LEU A 155 -25.38 -24.15 -10.54
C LEU A 155 -25.86 -25.55 -10.08
N TYR A 156 -27.16 -25.70 -9.85
CA TYR A 156 -27.77 -26.88 -9.25
C TYR A 156 -29.16 -27.12 -9.86
N ASP A 157 -29.70 -28.33 -9.68
CA ASP A 157 -31.05 -28.71 -10.10
C ASP A 157 -32.07 -28.09 -9.12
N SER A 158 -32.96 -27.23 -9.60
CA SER A 158 -33.94 -26.46 -8.81
C SER A 158 -35.35 -26.68 -9.37
N GLU A 159 -36.32 -27.05 -8.53
CA GLU A 159 -37.71 -27.28 -8.96
C GLU A 159 -38.47 -25.96 -9.26
N LEU A 160 -37.78 -24.81 -9.16
CA LEU A 160 -38.36 -23.47 -9.19
C LEU A 160 -37.98 -22.65 -10.43
N THR A 161 -37.02 -23.08 -11.26
CA THR A 161 -36.63 -22.38 -12.50
C THR A 161 -35.90 -23.30 -13.48
N ASP A 162 -36.14 -23.16 -14.78
CA ASP A 162 -35.36 -23.83 -15.84
C ASP A 162 -34.03 -23.08 -16.14
N TYR A 163 -33.73 -21.97 -15.44
CA TYR A 163 -32.56 -21.13 -15.68
C TYR A 163 -31.34 -21.60 -14.86
N ASP A 164 -30.87 -22.81 -15.20
CA ASP A 164 -29.88 -23.54 -14.41
C ASP A 164 -28.87 -24.37 -15.24
N SER A 165 -27.92 -24.97 -14.53
CA SER A 165 -26.85 -25.83 -15.07
C SER A 165 -27.32 -27.16 -15.71
N VAL A 166 -28.46 -27.73 -15.29
CA VAL A 166 -29.08 -28.93 -15.87
C VAL A 166 -29.70 -28.62 -17.23
N HIS A 167 -30.34 -27.47 -17.35
CA HIS A 167 -31.03 -27.01 -18.57
C HIS A 167 -30.10 -26.25 -19.54
N SER A 168 -28.91 -25.83 -19.08
CA SER A 168 -27.82 -25.30 -19.92
C SER A 168 -27.07 -26.38 -20.72
N ALA A 169 -26.08 -25.98 -21.53
CA ALA A 169 -25.20 -26.91 -22.23
C ALA A 169 -24.32 -27.80 -21.32
N ALA A 170 -24.23 -27.51 -20.01
CA ALA A 170 -23.56 -28.38 -19.04
C ALA A 170 -24.33 -29.69 -18.76
N GLY A 171 -25.67 -29.65 -18.86
CA GLY A 171 -26.55 -30.81 -18.76
C GLY A 171 -26.52 -31.54 -17.41
N ARG A 172 -26.14 -30.86 -16.31
CA ARG A 172 -25.99 -31.47 -14.97
C ARG A 172 -25.97 -30.46 -13.82
N ASP A 173 -26.40 -30.93 -12.64
CA ASP A 173 -26.05 -30.37 -11.32
C ASP A 173 -24.51 -30.43 -11.14
N VAL A 174 -23.88 -29.29 -10.88
CA VAL A 174 -22.44 -29.20 -10.59
C VAL A 174 -22.14 -28.96 -9.11
N ILE A 175 -23.10 -28.43 -8.33
CA ILE A 175 -22.94 -28.17 -6.89
C ILE A 175 -22.82 -29.48 -6.10
N ARG A 176 -23.68 -30.47 -6.29
CA ARG A 176 -23.58 -31.74 -5.54
C ARG A 176 -22.23 -32.46 -5.76
N PRO A 177 -21.73 -32.62 -7.00
CA PRO A 177 -20.37 -33.14 -7.23
C PRO A 177 -19.26 -32.33 -6.55
N ILE A 178 -19.34 -30.99 -6.52
CA ILE A 178 -18.38 -30.13 -5.80
C ILE A 178 -18.43 -30.43 -4.30
N LEU A 179 -19.61 -30.37 -3.68
CA LEU A 179 -19.77 -30.60 -2.24
C LEU A 179 -19.28 -32.00 -1.83
N GLU A 180 -19.56 -33.03 -2.63
CA GLU A 180 -19.06 -34.37 -2.39
C GLU A 180 -17.54 -34.49 -2.56
N ALA A 181 -16.95 -33.86 -3.59
CA ALA A 181 -15.50 -33.88 -3.82
C ALA A 181 -14.70 -33.18 -2.71
N PHE A 182 -15.18 -32.03 -2.23
CA PHE A 182 -14.52 -31.31 -1.14
C PHE A 182 -14.66 -32.06 0.20
N ARG A 183 -15.84 -32.61 0.51
CA ARG A 183 -16.03 -33.52 1.67
C ARG A 183 -15.10 -34.75 1.60
N LYS A 184 -14.89 -35.36 0.43
CA LYS A 184 -13.92 -36.46 0.21
C LYS A 184 -12.47 -36.08 0.56
N GLN A 185 -12.12 -34.79 0.45
CA GLN A 185 -10.79 -34.27 0.79
C GLN A 185 -10.66 -33.82 2.24
N ASP A 186 -11.69 -33.99 3.09
CA ASP A 186 -11.69 -33.48 4.47
C ASP A 186 -11.48 -31.94 4.47
N ILE A 187 -12.41 -31.28 3.78
CA ILE A 187 -12.53 -29.82 3.60
C ILE A 187 -14.01 -29.47 3.81
N HIS A 188 -14.31 -28.51 4.69
CA HIS A 188 -15.68 -28.04 4.96
C HIS A 188 -16.29 -27.33 3.75
N VAL A 189 -17.61 -27.38 3.61
CA VAL A 189 -18.30 -26.93 2.38
C VAL A 189 -19.39 -25.91 2.65
N GLY A 190 -19.35 -24.85 1.86
CA GLY A 190 -20.29 -23.74 1.91
C GLY A 190 -20.80 -23.31 0.55
N LEU A 191 -21.91 -22.58 0.58
CA LEU A 191 -22.58 -22.05 -0.58
C LEU A 191 -22.68 -20.53 -0.47
N TYR A 192 -22.27 -19.83 -1.51
CA TYR A 192 -22.66 -18.44 -1.74
C TYR A 192 -24.04 -18.43 -2.39
N TYR A 193 -24.93 -17.55 -1.94
CA TYR A 193 -26.27 -17.42 -2.49
C TYR A 193 -26.67 -15.94 -2.63
N SER A 194 -27.12 -15.56 -3.84
CA SER A 194 -27.54 -14.20 -4.10
C SER A 194 -29.03 -13.91 -3.83
N LEU A 195 -29.24 -12.93 -2.95
CA LEU A 195 -30.49 -12.24 -2.59
C LEU A 195 -31.02 -11.33 -3.72
N ILE A 196 -30.22 -11.08 -4.75
CA ILE A 196 -30.61 -10.30 -5.93
C ILE A 196 -30.57 -11.18 -7.17
N ASP A 197 -31.52 -10.96 -8.07
CA ASP A 197 -31.77 -11.85 -9.20
C ASP A 197 -32.28 -11.04 -10.39
N TRP A 198 -31.38 -10.72 -11.33
CA TRP A 198 -31.71 -9.91 -12.50
C TRP A 198 -32.48 -10.67 -13.58
N HIS A 199 -32.72 -11.97 -13.38
CA HIS A 199 -33.53 -12.81 -14.27
C HIS A 199 -34.99 -12.84 -13.81
N HIS A 200 -35.24 -13.12 -12.52
CA HIS A 200 -36.56 -13.41 -12.01
C HIS A 200 -37.57 -12.25 -12.22
N PRO A 201 -38.74 -12.49 -12.84
CA PRO A 201 -39.68 -11.42 -13.23
C PRO A 201 -40.36 -10.72 -12.05
N GLY A 202 -40.31 -11.28 -10.83
CA GLY A 202 -40.75 -10.61 -9.60
C GLY A 202 -39.73 -9.62 -9.00
N TYR A 203 -38.46 -9.68 -9.39
CA TYR A 203 -37.42 -8.80 -8.84
C TYR A 203 -37.61 -7.33 -9.30
N PRO A 204 -37.41 -6.31 -8.44
CA PRO A 204 -37.76 -4.93 -8.75
C PRO A 204 -36.73 -4.23 -9.66
N VAL A 205 -37.22 -3.58 -10.73
CA VAL A 205 -36.43 -2.65 -11.56
C VAL A 205 -36.62 -1.19 -11.10
N LEU A 206 -37.75 -0.87 -10.47
CA LEU A 206 -38.07 0.50 -10.06
C LEU A 206 -37.31 0.91 -8.78
N GLY A 207 -36.35 1.81 -8.95
CA GLY A 207 -35.50 2.28 -7.86
C GLY A 207 -34.33 1.35 -7.54
N ASP A 208 -34.05 0.36 -8.40
CA ASP A 208 -32.83 -0.42 -8.34
C ASP A 208 -31.73 0.23 -9.21
N PRO A 209 -30.63 0.75 -8.62
CA PRO A 209 -29.48 1.25 -9.37
C PRO A 209 -28.59 0.13 -9.92
N LEU A 210 -28.83 -1.14 -9.56
CA LEU A 210 -28.03 -2.29 -9.93
C LEU A 210 -28.64 -3.11 -11.08
N HIS A 211 -29.95 -3.03 -11.33
CA HIS A 211 -30.60 -3.79 -12.40
C HIS A 211 -29.99 -3.48 -13.78
N PRO A 212 -29.74 -4.47 -14.65
CA PRO A 212 -29.40 -4.24 -16.06
C PRO A 212 -30.44 -3.36 -16.78
N MET A 213 -31.72 -3.63 -16.55
CA MET A 213 -32.85 -2.93 -17.19
C MET A 213 -33.25 -1.58 -16.54
N ARG A 214 -32.47 -1.04 -15.60
CA ARG A 214 -32.83 0.18 -14.82
C ARG A 214 -33.06 1.45 -15.64
N GLU A 215 -32.51 1.51 -16.86
CA GLU A 215 -32.66 2.63 -17.80
C GLU A 215 -33.78 2.40 -18.83
N ASN A 216 -34.39 1.20 -18.88
CA ASN A 216 -35.47 0.88 -19.81
C ASN A 216 -36.83 1.29 -19.22
N GLU A 217 -37.34 2.47 -19.58
CA GLU A 217 -38.60 3.02 -19.08
C GLU A 217 -39.81 2.07 -19.22
N ALA A 218 -39.86 1.31 -20.32
CA ALA A 218 -40.96 0.39 -20.62
C ALA A 218 -41.00 -0.83 -19.69
N VAL A 219 -39.88 -1.17 -19.04
CA VAL A 219 -39.76 -2.26 -18.05
C VAL A 219 -39.69 -1.72 -16.62
N ARG A 220 -38.97 -0.61 -16.40
CA ARG A 220 -38.77 0.08 -15.12
C ARG A 220 -40.09 0.51 -14.45
N SER A 221 -41.11 0.83 -15.24
CA SER A 221 -42.42 1.29 -14.74
C SER A 221 -43.45 0.18 -14.49
N GLN A 222 -43.12 -1.08 -14.79
CA GLN A 222 -44.06 -2.20 -14.64
C GLN A 222 -44.20 -2.62 -13.16
N PRO A 223 -45.41 -3.01 -12.71
CA PRO A 223 -45.57 -3.65 -11.41
C PRO A 223 -44.84 -5.00 -11.39
N ARG A 224 -44.25 -5.33 -10.24
CA ARG A 224 -43.42 -6.52 -10.00
C ARG A 224 -43.94 -7.24 -8.75
N ASP A 225 -44.06 -8.57 -8.83
CA ASP A 225 -44.46 -9.39 -7.68
C ASP A 225 -43.23 -9.68 -6.80
N PHE A 226 -42.95 -8.76 -5.89
CA PHE A 226 -41.78 -8.87 -5.01
C PHE A 226 -41.98 -9.90 -3.91
N ASP A 227 -43.19 -10.02 -3.33
CA ASP A 227 -43.46 -11.04 -2.30
C ASP A 227 -43.32 -12.45 -2.89
N GLY A 228 -43.80 -12.67 -4.12
CA GLY A 228 -43.58 -13.91 -4.87
C GLY A 228 -42.10 -14.17 -5.20
N TYR A 229 -41.28 -13.13 -5.42
CA TYR A 229 -39.83 -13.29 -5.52
C TYR A 229 -39.19 -13.72 -4.18
N VAL A 230 -39.61 -13.14 -3.04
CA VAL A 230 -39.05 -13.54 -1.74
C VAL A 230 -39.53 -14.95 -1.35
N ASP A 231 -40.71 -15.40 -1.82
CA ASP A 231 -41.13 -16.81 -1.73
C ASP A 231 -40.23 -17.74 -2.56
N TYR A 232 -39.93 -17.38 -3.82
CA TYR A 232 -38.96 -18.09 -4.67
C TYR A 232 -37.56 -18.14 -4.03
N LEU A 233 -37.07 -17.03 -3.48
CA LEU A 233 -35.81 -16.93 -2.75
C LEU A 233 -35.79 -17.87 -1.53
N HIS A 234 -36.85 -17.87 -0.72
CA HIS A 234 -36.98 -18.76 0.43
C HIS A 234 -37.04 -20.24 0.01
N GLY A 235 -37.69 -20.54 -1.12
CA GLY A 235 -37.77 -21.88 -1.70
C GLY A 235 -36.40 -22.42 -2.12
N GLN A 236 -35.65 -21.66 -2.93
CA GLN A 236 -34.32 -22.05 -3.40
C GLN A 236 -33.32 -22.26 -2.25
N VAL A 237 -33.39 -21.44 -1.20
CA VAL A 237 -32.58 -21.67 0.00
C VAL A 237 -33.01 -22.95 0.73
N ASP A 238 -34.30 -23.25 0.84
CA ASP A 238 -34.78 -24.49 1.46
C ASP A 238 -34.42 -25.75 0.67
N GLU A 239 -34.41 -25.68 -0.68
CA GLU A 239 -33.87 -26.73 -1.57
C GLU A 239 -32.39 -26.99 -1.26
N LEU A 240 -31.55 -25.95 -1.28
CA LEU A 240 -30.12 -26.06 -1.01
C LEU A 240 -29.83 -26.61 0.39
N MET A 241 -30.55 -26.11 1.41
CA MET A 241 -30.38 -26.55 2.80
C MET A 241 -30.97 -27.94 3.09
N THR A 242 -31.81 -28.50 2.21
CA THR A 242 -32.42 -29.84 2.39
C THR A 242 -31.78 -30.92 1.52
N ASN A 243 -31.52 -30.64 0.24
CA ASN A 243 -31.25 -31.67 -0.77
C ASN A 243 -29.74 -31.95 -1.00
N TYR A 244 -28.84 -31.15 -0.43
CA TYR A 244 -27.39 -31.18 -0.71
C TYR A 244 -26.51 -31.62 0.48
N GLY A 245 -27.14 -32.11 1.56
CA GLY A 245 -26.48 -32.65 2.75
C GLY A 245 -26.10 -31.56 3.78
N PRO A 246 -25.22 -31.86 4.75
CA PRO A 246 -24.77 -30.87 5.74
C PRO A 246 -23.98 -29.74 5.07
N ILE A 247 -24.37 -28.49 5.32
CA ILE A 247 -23.68 -27.29 4.81
C ILE A 247 -23.05 -26.55 5.98
N ASP A 248 -21.75 -26.28 5.89
CA ASP A 248 -20.96 -25.65 6.95
C ASP A 248 -21.06 -24.12 6.92
N ILE A 249 -21.20 -23.50 5.73
CA ILE A 249 -21.31 -22.04 5.56
C ILE A 249 -22.41 -21.69 4.53
N LEU A 250 -23.26 -20.71 4.83
CA LEU A 250 -24.13 -20.03 3.86
C LEU A 250 -23.74 -18.54 3.80
N TRP A 251 -23.15 -18.15 2.68
CA TRP A 251 -22.53 -16.85 2.46
C TRP A 251 -23.50 -15.97 1.66
N TRP A 252 -24.09 -14.96 2.30
CA TRP A 252 -25.08 -14.08 1.69
C TRP A 252 -24.43 -12.94 0.91
N ASP A 253 -25.16 -12.48 -0.11
CA ASP A 253 -24.87 -11.28 -0.92
C ASP A 253 -26.16 -10.98 -1.70
N TYR A 254 -26.54 -9.79 -2.14
CA TYR A 254 -25.98 -8.47 -1.96
C TYR A 254 -27.16 -7.57 -1.56
N SER A 255 -27.27 -7.22 -0.28
CA SER A 255 -28.24 -6.22 0.19
C SER A 255 -27.93 -4.82 -0.40
N TYR A 256 -28.80 -3.81 -0.30
CA TYR A 256 -28.43 -2.39 -0.51
C TYR A 256 -29.56 -1.41 -0.16
N GLY A 257 -29.24 -0.39 0.65
CA GLY A 257 -30.21 0.61 1.09
C GLY A 257 -31.44 -0.05 1.73
N ARG A 258 -32.62 0.15 1.12
CA ARG A 258 -33.87 -0.51 1.55
C ARG A 258 -33.91 -2.03 1.33
N MET A 259 -33.09 -2.57 0.43
CA MET A 259 -33.06 -3.98 0.06
C MET A 259 -32.19 -4.75 1.07
N SER A 260 -32.62 -4.80 2.33
CA SER A 260 -31.86 -5.32 3.47
C SER A 260 -32.78 -5.89 4.55
N GLY A 261 -32.27 -6.83 5.34
CA GLY A 261 -32.95 -7.42 6.51
C GLY A 261 -34.35 -7.94 6.20
N GLU A 262 -35.36 -7.30 6.80
CA GLU A 262 -36.76 -7.72 6.67
C GLU A 262 -37.40 -7.42 5.31
N THR A 263 -36.76 -6.63 4.44
CA THR A 263 -37.17 -6.54 3.02
C THR A 263 -36.97 -7.88 2.30
N TRP A 264 -36.03 -8.71 2.76
CA TRP A 264 -35.89 -10.12 2.34
C TRP A 264 -36.68 -11.09 3.21
N ARG A 265 -37.56 -10.59 4.10
CA ARG A 265 -38.15 -11.35 5.24
C ARG A 265 -37.07 -12.13 6.01
N GLY A 266 -35.89 -11.53 6.18
CA GLY A 266 -34.68 -12.18 6.68
C GLY A 266 -34.86 -12.92 8.00
N SER A 267 -35.79 -12.47 8.87
CA SER A 267 -36.16 -13.19 10.09
C SER A 267 -36.62 -14.62 9.84
N GLU A 268 -37.51 -14.82 8.86
CA GLU A 268 -38.07 -16.11 8.48
C GLU A 268 -37.03 -16.95 7.74
N LEU A 269 -36.21 -16.32 6.89
CA LEU A 269 -35.14 -16.97 6.15
C LEU A 269 -34.07 -17.57 7.09
N ILE A 270 -33.60 -16.79 8.07
CA ILE A 270 -32.65 -17.27 9.10
C ILE A 270 -33.27 -18.41 9.91
N GLU A 271 -34.54 -18.30 10.33
CA GLU A 271 -35.21 -19.35 11.11
C GLU A 271 -35.30 -20.67 10.31
N LYS A 272 -35.70 -20.60 9.03
CA LYS A 272 -35.70 -21.75 8.10
C LYS A 272 -34.31 -22.38 7.96
N VAL A 273 -33.29 -21.59 7.65
CA VAL A 273 -31.91 -22.06 7.49
C VAL A 273 -31.41 -22.75 8.77
N ARG A 274 -31.61 -22.14 9.94
CA ARG A 274 -31.23 -22.72 11.24
C ARG A 274 -32.00 -24.00 11.57
N ALA A 275 -33.28 -24.10 11.19
CA ALA A 275 -34.08 -25.30 11.40
C ALA A 275 -33.65 -26.48 10.50
N ARG A 276 -33.11 -26.21 9.30
CA ARG A 276 -32.52 -27.23 8.41
C ARG A 276 -31.09 -27.60 8.80
N GLN A 277 -30.25 -26.60 9.09
CA GLN A 277 -28.81 -26.74 9.30
C GLN A 277 -28.38 -26.06 10.62
N PRO A 278 -28.60 -26.69 11.80
CA PRO A 278 -28.40 -26.02 13.09
C PRO A 278 -26.96 -25.59 13.40
N LYS A 279 -25.94 -26.14 12.70
CA LYS A 279 -24.52 -25.85 12.89
C LYS A 279 -23.89 -24.95 11.82
N ILE A 280 -24.66 -24.48 10.84
CA ILE A 280 -24.15 -23.64 9.74
C ILE A 280 -23.57 -22.31 10.24
N LEU A 281 -22.66 -21.71 9.49
CA LEU A 281 -22.19 -20.34 9.71
C LEU A 281 -22.74 -19.41 8.63
N MET A 282 -23.21 -18.23 9.01
CA MET A 282 -23.69 -17.19 8.07
C MET A 282 -22.91 -15.90 8.20
N ASN A 283 -22.70 -15.19 7.10
CA ASN A 283 -22.06 -13.86 7.13
C ASN A 283 -23.07 -12.73 7.43
N ASN A 284 -22.57 -11.52 7.67
CA ASN A 284 -23.37 -10.33 8.00
C ASN A 284 -24.13 -9.67 6.82
N ARG A 285 -24.12 -10.26 5.61
CA ARG A 285 -24.55 -9.60 4.36
C ARG A 285 -26.06 -9.60 4.06
N LEU A 286 -26.87 -10.18 4.95
CA LEU A 286 -28.32 -9.92 4.97
C LEU A 286 -28.65 -8.45 5.30
N VAL A 287 -27.70 -7.68 5.84
CA VAL A 287 -27.86 -6.24 6.11
C VAL A 287 -26.65 -5.37 5.72
N ALA A 288 -25.41 -5.84 5.85
CA ALA A 288 -24.18 -5.04 5.69
C ALA A 288 -23.42 -5.31 4.38
N LEU A 289 -22.63 -4.33 3.91
CA LEU A 289 -22.15 -4.29 2.51
C LEU A 289 -20.78 -3.64 2.31
N ASP A 290 -20.67 -2.38 2.73
CA ASP A 290 -19.55 -1.45 2.54
C ASP A 290 -18.37 -1.73 3.49
N GLY A 291 -18.31 -2.94 4.05
CA GLY A 291 -17.48 -3.26 5.19
C GLY A 291 -18.00 -2.70 6.51
N SER A 292 -19.27 -2.24 6.57
CA SER A 292 -19.93 -1.97 7.86
C SER A 292 -19.97 -3.24 8.72
N TYR A 293 -19.65 -3.07 10.01
CA TYR A 293 -19.72 -4.15 11.00
C TYR A 293 -21.03 -4.03 11.77
N VAL A 294 -21.69 -5.16 11.96
CA VAL A 294 -22.95 -5.26 12.70
C VAL A 294 -22.67 -6.05 13.98
N ALA A 295 -23.26 -5.63 15.09
CA ALA A 295 -23.02 -6.25 16.38
C ALA A 295 -23.63 -7.66 16.46
N ASN A 296 -22.99 -8.56 17.22
CA ASN A 296 -23.40 -9.97 17.35
C ASN A 296 -24.78 -10.16 18.03
N ASP A 297 -25.35 -9.12 18.63
CA ASP A 297 -26.69 -9.11 19.24
C ASP A 297 -27.79 -8.57 18.30
N ASP A 298 -27.43 -8.05 17.11
CA ASP A 298 -28.39 -7.83 16.03
C ASP A 298 -28.81 -9.18 15.42
N LYS A 299 -30.12 -9.35 15.18
CA LYS A 299 -30.69 -10.56 14.57
C LYS A 299 -30.09 -10.89 13.19
N PHE A 300 -29.55 -9.90 12.49
CA PHE A 300 -28.95 -10.02 11.16
C PHE A 300 -27.42 -9.85 11.16
N GLY A 301 -26.79 -9.70 12.33
CA GLY A 301 -25.35 -9.47 12.46
C GLY A 301 -24.46 -10.62 11.96
N GLY A 302 -25.04 -11.80 11.76
CA GLY A 302 -24.35 -13.00 11.27
C GLY A 302 -23.51 -13.71 12.33
N ASP A 303 -22.84 -14.78 11.91
CA ASP A 303 -21.80 -15.44 12.70
C ASP A 303 -20.44 -14.76 12.55
N PHE A 304 -20.19 -14.07 11.43
CA PHE A 304 -18.94 -13.38 11.13
C PHE A 304 -19.14 -12.17 10.20
N GLN A 305 -18.23 -11.19 10.30
CA GLN A 305 -18.22 -9.96 9.52
C GLN A 305 -17.40 -10.10 8.21
N THR A 306 -17.76 -9.31 7.18
CA THR A 306 -17.25 -9.49 5.80
C THR A 306 -16.51 -8.26 5.22
N PRO A 307 -15.27 -7.93 5.65
CA PRO A 307 -14.41 -6.94 5.00
C PRO A 307 -13.88 -7.44 3.65
N GLU A 308 -14.67 -7.26 2.59
CA GLU A 308 -14.30 -7.63 1.20
C GLU A 308 -13.12 -6.80 0.67
N GLN A 309 -12.15 -7.46 0.03
CA GLN A 309 -10.99 -6.86 -0.67
C GLN A 309 -10.03 -6.02 0.20
N PHE A 310 -10.21 -5.97 1.53
CA PHE A 310 -9.24 -5.35 2.46
C PHE A 310 -9.08 -6.12 3.77
N VAL A 311 -7.90 -6.03 4.39
CA VAL A 311 -7.66 -6.56 5.74
C VAL A 311 -7.81 -5.41 6.76
N PRO A 312 -8.78 -5.46 7.71
CA PRO A 312 -8.99 -4.38 8.70
C PRO A 312 -7.72 -4.09 9.51
N PRO A 313 -7.23 -2.83 9.62
CA PRO A 313 -5.91 -2.51 10.21
C PRO A 313 -5.61 -3.09 11.60
N GLN A 314 -6.63 -3.21 12.45
CA GLN A 314 -6.52 -3.71 13.82
C GLN A 314 -7.29 -5.04 14.03
N GLY A 315 -7.67 -5.72 12.94
CA GLY A 315 -8.72 -6.75 12.97
C GLY A 315 -10.09 -6.12 13.27
N ILE A 316 -11.01 -6.93 13.82
CA ILE A 316 -12.32 -6.46 14.29
C ILE A 316 -12.47 -6.92 15.76
N PRO A 317 -12.24 -6.05 16.76
CA PRO A 317 -12.24 -6.45 18.16
C PRO A 317 -13.56 -7.08 18.61
N GLY A 318 -13.49 -8.30 19.15
CA GLY A 318 -14.63 -9.03 19.71
C GLY A 318 -15.58 -9.69 18.68
N LEU A 319 -15.34 -9.52 17.37
CA LEU A 319 -16.16 -10.13 16.31
C LEU A 319 -15.32 -11.11 15.48
N ASP A 320 -15.89 -12.26 15.14
CA ASP A 320 -15.33 -13.17 14.13
C ASP A 320 -15.43 -12.51 12.73
N TRP A 321 -14.44 -12.68 11.86
CA TRP A 321 -14.43 -12.02 10.55
C TRP A 321 -13.63 -12.73 9.47
N GLU A 322 -14.04 -12.54 8.22
CA GLU A 322 -13.45 -13.12 7.01
C GLU A 322 -13.30 -12.05 5.92
N THR A 323 -12.07 -11.88 5.42
CA THR A 323 -11.86 -11.11 4.19
C THR A 323 -11.90 -12.04 2.99
N CYS A 324 -12.77 -11.74 2.04
CA CYS A 324 -12.76 -12.38 0.73
C CYS A 324 -11.90 -11.55 -0.25
N MET A 325 -11.05 -12.21 -1.04
CA MET A 325 -10.17 -11.54 -2.01
C MET A 325 -10.05 -12.30 -3.33
N THR A 326 -9.79 -11.56 -4.41
CA THR A 326 -9.46 -12.10 -5.73
C THR A 326 -7.95 -12.23 -5.92
N ILE A 327 -7.49 -13.24 -6.66
CA ILE A 327 -6.08 -13.35 -7.07
C ILE A 327 -5.73 -12.23 -8.08
N ASN A 328 -6.61 -11.98 -9.05
CA ASN A 328 -6.54 -10.91 -10.04
C ASN A 328 -7.54 -9.77 -9.73
N THR A 329 -8.07 -9.05 -10.74
CA THR A 329 -8.97 -7.88 -10.55
C THR A 329 -10.47 -8.22 -10.54
N THR A 330 -10.85 -9.50 -10.67
CA THR A 330 -12.25 -9.92 -10.84
C THR A 330 -12.55 -11.25 -10.17
N TRP A 331 -13.79 -11.43 -9.72
CA TRP A 331 -14.32 -12.65 -9.13
C TRP A 331 -14.53 -13.75 -10.19
N GLY A 332 -15.38 -13.48 -11.18
CA GLY A 332 -15.61 -14.36 -12.32
C GLY A 332 -14.47 -14.33 -13.35
N TYR A 333 -14.36 -15.39 -14.15
CA TYR A 333 -13.34 -15.56 -15.19
C TYR A 333 -13.34 -14.44 -16.25
N LYS A 334 -12.14 -14.00 -16.64
CA LYS A 334 -11.87 -12.99 -17.67
C LYS A 334 -10.53 -13.32 -18.34
N PRO A 335 -10.48 -13.63 -19.65
CA PRO A 335 -9.27 -14.15 -20.30
C PRO A 335 -8.18 -13.10 -20.54
N TYR A 336 -8.52 -11.80 -20.45
CA TYR A 336 -7.64 -10.67 -20.76
C TYR A 336 -7.26 -9.85 -19.51
N ASP A 337 -7.57 -10.33 -18.31
CA ASP A 337 -7.00 -9.79 -17.07
C ASP A 337 -5.76 -10.58 -16.70
N HIS A 338 -4.66 -9.86 -16.53
CA HIS A 338 -3.33 -10.38 -16.26
C HIS A 338 -2.68 -9.72 -15.03
N ASP A 339 -3.41 -8.86 -14.31
CA ASP A 339 -2.96 -8.21 -13.07
C ASP A 339 -3.15 -9.17 -11.88
N PHE A 340 -2.42 -10.28 -11.93
CA PHE A 340 -2.41 -11.32 -10.91
C PHE A 340 -1.45 -10.95 -9.76
N LYS A 341 -1.96 -10.86 -8.52
CA LYS A 341 -1.15 -10.76 -7.31
C LYS A 341 -0.09 -11.86 -7.27
N SER A 342 1.11 -11.56 -6.80
CA SER A 342 2.21 -12.54 -6.71
C SER A 342 2.00 -13.53 -5.56
N SER A 343 2.63 -14.71 -5.62
CA SER A 343 2.54 -15.70 -4.54
C SER A 343 3.02 -15.12 -3.19
N ARG A 344 4.09 -14.31 -3.18
CA ARG A 344 4.54 -13.57 -1.99
C ARG A 344 3.46 -12.64 -1.44
N GLN A 345 2.78 -11.87 -2.29
CA GLN A 345 1.68 -11.00 -1.85
C GLN A 345 0.53 -11.81 -1.24
N LEU A 346 0.14 -12.94 -1.83
CA LEU A 346 -0.95 -13.79 -1.32
C LEU A 346 -0.58 -14.47 0.01
N ILE A 347 0.66 -14.94 0.15
CA ILE A 347 1.21 -15.46 1.42
C ILE A 347 1.18 -14.36 2.49
N HIS A 348 1.65 -13.15 2.15
CA HIS A 348 1.58 -11.99 3.06
C HIS A 348 0.15 -11.64 3.47
N THR A 349 -0.82 -11.67 2.54
CA THR A 349 -2.25 -11.46 2.84
C THR A 349 -2.80 -12.49 3.82
N LEU A 350 -2.46 -13.78 3.65
CA LEU A 350 -2.90 -14.84 4.57
C LEU A 350 -2.30 -14.64 5.98
N ILE A 351 -1.00 -14.36 6.06
CA ILE A 351 -0.30 -14.12 7.32
C ILE A 351 -0.84 -12.87 8.03
N GLU A 352 -1.05 -11.77 7.30
CA GLU A 352 -1.65 -10.54 7.80
C GLU A 352 -3.03 -10.82 8.41
N THR A 353 -3.88 -11.55 7.68
CA THR A 353 -5.24 -11.91 8.09
C THR A 353 -5.26 -12.75 9.36
N ALA A 354 -4.42 -13.79 9.43
CA ALA A 354 -4.27 -14.63 10.62
C ALA A 354 -3.69 -13.84 11.81
N SER A 355 -2.72 -12.95 11.59
CA SER A 355 -2.12 -12.10 12.64
C SER A 355 -3.12 -11.14 13.30
N ARG A 356 -4.23 -10.86 12.62
CA ARG A 356 -5.35 -10.04 13.10
C ARG A 356 -6.60 -10.86 13.47
N GLY A 357 -6.46 -12.19 13.55
CA GLY A 357 -7.47 -13.12 14.06
C GLY A 357 -8.62 -13.46 13.11
N GLY A 358 -8.56 -13.03 11.84
CA GLY A 358 -9.58 -13.33 10.83
C GLY A 358 -9.25 -14.52 9.94
N ASN A 359 -10.11 -14.75 8.95
CA ASN A 359 -9.93 -15.76 7.90
C ASN A 359 -9.80 -15.13 6.51
N LEU A 360 -9.06 -15.79 5.61
CA LEU A 360 -8.93 -15.40 4.20
C LEU A 360 -9.68 -16.38 3.29
N LEU A 361 -10.68 -15.88 2.58
CA LEU A 361 -11.43 -16.61 1.55
C LEU A 361 -10.95 -16.17 0.16
N LEU A 362 -10.03 -16.94 -0.44
CA LEU A 362 -9.32 -16.57 -1.67
C LEU A 362 -9.97 -17.17 -2.92
N ASN A 363 -10.29 -16.32 -3.90
CA ASN A 363 -11.14 -16.67 -5.04
C ASN A 363 -10.41 -17.21 -6.26
N VAL A 364 -10.99 -18.26 -6.85
CA VAL A 364 -10.77 -18.68 -8.24
C VAL A 364 -12.02 -18.42 -9.10
N GLY A 365 -11.80 -18.02 -10.36
CA GLY A 365 -12.84 -17.93 -11.39
C GLY A 365 -12.62 -18.97 -12.48
N PRO A 366 -13.35 -20.11 -12.48
CA PRO A 366 -13.21 -21.15 -13.49
C PRO A 366 -13.73 -20.72 -14.87
N ARG A 367 -13.16 -21.30 -15.92
CA ARG A 367 -13.61 -21.18 -17.32
C ARG A 367 -14.98 -21.85 -17.51
N PRO A 368 -15.76 -21.52 -18.56
CA PRO A 368 -17.07 -22.13 -18.82
C PRO A 368 -17.01 -23.64 -19.12
N ASP A 369 -15.83 -24.17 -19.46
CA ASP A 369 -15.59 -25.60 -19.61
C ASP A 369 -15.30 -26.34 -18.29
N GLY A 370 -15.21 -25.62 -17.16
CA GLY A 370 -14.92 -26.19 -15.84
C GLY A 370 -13.42 -26.26 -15.48
N THR A 371 -12.52 -25.77 -16.33
CA THR A 371 -11.09 -25.68 -15.97
C THR A 371 -10.77 -24.43 -15.16
N ILE A 372 -9.88 -24.56 -14.16
CA ILE A 372 -9.32 -23.40 -13.45
C ILE A 372 -8.12 -22.87 -14.26
N PRO A 373 -7.99 -21.55 -14.49
CA PRO A 373 -6.83 -20.98 -15.19
C PRO A 373 -5.51 -21.29 -14.48
N GLU A 374 -4.50 -21.69 -15.25
CA GLU A 374 -3.17 -22.15 -14.80
C GLU A 374 -2.48 -21.14 -13.87
N GLN A 375 -2.60 -19.84 -14.17
CA GLN A 375 -2.04 -18.76 -13.34
C GLN A 375 -2.59 -18.73 -11.91
N LEU A 376 -3.80 -19.24 -11.69
CA LEU A 376 -4.40 -19.38 -10.36
C LEU A 376 -3.92 -20.67 -9.67
N VAL A 377 -3.73 -21.75 -10.45
CA VAL A 377 -3.17 -23.03 -9.98
C VAL A 377 -1.76 -22.83 -9.44
N GLU A 378 -0.86 -22.24 -10.23
CA GLU A 378 0.53 -21.90 -9.85
C GLU A 378 0.63 -21.21 -8.48
N ARG A 379 -0.27 -20.23 -8.24
CA ARG A 379 -0.28 -19.40 -7.03
C ARG A 379 -0.81 -20.15 -5.83
N LEU A 380 -1.85 -20.94 -6.02
CA LEU A 380 -2.41 -21.80 -4.97
C LEU A 380 -1.45 -22.93 -4.58
N GLU A 381 -0.75 -23.52 -5.54
CA GLU A 381 0.30 -24.52 -5.28
C GLU A 381 1.52 -23.90 -4.57
N ALA A 382 1.93 -22.68 -4.93
CA ALA A 382 2.99 -21.95 -4.22
C ALA A 382 2.61 -21.59 -2.77
N MET A 383 1.37 -21.15 -2.52
CA MET A 383 0.85 -20.97 -1.15
C MET A 383 0.83 -22.30 -0.39
N GLY A 384 0.41 -23.38 -1.05
CA GLY A 384 0.40 -24.74 -0.50
C GLY A 384 1.78 -25.24 -0.09
N ALA A 385 2.79 -25.01 -0.91
CA ALA A 385 4.18 -25.35 -0.61
C ALA A 385 4.70 -24.64 0.65
N TRP A 386 4.41 -23.33 0.80
CA TRP A 386 4.74 -22.56 2.00
C TRP A 386 3.98 -23.08 3.23
N LEU A 387 2.68 -23.33 3.11
CA LEU A 387 1.80 -23.82 4.19
C LEU A 387 2.13 -25.25 4.63
N ASN A 388 2.70 -26.09 3.76
CA ASN A 388 3.18 -27.41 4.11
C ASN A 388 4.41 -27.38 5.05
N VAL A 389 5.17 -26.27 5.07
CA VAL A 389 6.31 -26.05 5.98
C VAL A 389 5.90 -25.22 7.20
N ASN A 390 5.16 -24.12 6.98
CA ASN A 390 4.90 -23.10 7.99
C ASN A 390 3.46 -23.11 8.54
N GLY A 391 2.61 -24.07 8.15
CA GLY A 391 1.18 -24.07 8.48
C GLY A 391 0.82 -24.07 9.97
N GLU A 392 1.70 -24.57 10.84
CA GLU A 392 1.54 -24.49 12.32
C GLU A 392 1.48 -23.04 12.82
N ALA A 393 2.07 -22.10 12.08
CA ALA A 393 2.04 -20.67 12.35
C ALA A 393 0.78 -19.96 11.80
N ILE A 394 -0.15 -20.72 11.20
CA ILE A 394 -1.43 -20.22 10.67
C ILE A 394 -2.59 -20.98 11.30
N TYR A 395 -2.71 -22.29 11.06
CA TYR A 395 -3.86 -23.08 11.50
C TYR A 395 -3.94 -23.18 13.02
N GLY A 396 -5.13 -23.01 13.59
CA GLY A 396 -5.35 -23.03 15.03
C GLY A 396 -4.72 -21.86 15.81
N THR A 397 -4.08 -20.91 15.12
CA THR A 397 -3.52 -19.71 15.77
C THR A 397 -4.60 -18.65 16.07
N THR A 398 -4.32 -17.83 17.07
CA THR A 398 -5.01 -16.58 17.36
C THR A 398 -4.14 -15.38 16.96
N ALA A 399 -4.72 -14.18 17.04
CA ALA A 399 -4.05 -12.94 16.67
C ALA A 399 -2.73 -12.69 17.42
N SER A 400 -1.96 -11.72 16.92
CA SER A 400 -0.76 -11.17 17.56
C SER A 400 -1.00 -10.85 19.04
N PRO A 401 -0.08 -11.19 19.97
CA PRO A 401 -0.17 -10.75 21.36
C PRO A 401 0.15 -9.25 21.49
N TYR A 402 0.77 -8.65 20.46
CA TYR A 402 1.08 -7.24 20.36
C TYR A 402 -0.04 -6.50 19.63
N LYS A 403 -0.61 -5.46 20.26
CA LYS A 403 -1.59 -4.56 19.61
C LYS A 403 -1.03 -3.85 18.37
N ARG A 404 0.28 -3.61 18.34
CA ARG A 404 1.00 -2.95 17.25
C ARG A 404 1.90 -3.98 16.58
N LEU A 405 1.72 -4.18 15.29
CA LEU A 405 2.43 -5.18 14.49
C LEU A 405 3.82 -4.65 14.11
N PRO A 406 4.85 -5.52 14.03
CA PRO A 406 6.20 -5.08 13.67
C PRO A 406 6.29 -4.66 12.20
N SER A 407 7.29 -3.83 11.85
CA SER A 407 7.52 -3.39 10.47
C SER A 407 8.00 -4.53 9.57
N TRP A 408 8.96 -5.34 10.05
CA TRP A 408 9.61 -6.43 9.30
C TRP A 408 8.71 -7.62 8.92
N GLY A 409 7.45 -7.64 9.35
CA GLY A 409 6.59 -8.81 9.19
C GLY A 409 5.47 -8.86 10.23
N ARG A 410 5.01 -10.05 10.60
CA ARG A 410 3.77 -10.23 11.40
C ARG A 410 3.91 -11.29 12.48
N VAL A 411 2.92 -11.35 13.38
CA VAL A 411 2.93 -12.25 14.54
C VAL A 411 1.60 -12.98 14.71
N THR A 412 1.65 -14.29 14.91
CA THR A 412 0.50 -15.13 15.32
C THR A 412 0.81 -15.87 16.62
N THR A 413 -0.24 -16.25 17.38
CA THR A 413 -0.11 -16.95 18.67
C THR A 413 -0.72 -18.34 18.58
N GLY A 414 0.07 -19.40 18.78
CA GLY A 414 -0.46 -20.78 18.78
C GLY A 414 -1.21 -21.15 20.07
N LYS A 415 -1.84 -22.34 20.08
CA LYS A 415 -2.46 -22.91 21.29
C LYS A 415 -1.38 -23.29 22.33
N GLN A 416 -1.61 -22.98 23.60
CA GLN A 416 -0.67 -23.29 24.69
C GLN A 416 -0.59 -24.81 24.95
N GLN A 417 0.61 -25.37 25.07
CA GLN A 417 0.86 -26.79 25.34
C GLN A 417 1.94 -26.96 26.42
N GLY A 418 1.70 -27.81 27.41
CA GLY A 418 2.69 -28.10 28.47
C GLY A 418 3.13 -26.89 29.31
N GLY A 419 2.36 -25.79 29.29
CA GLY A 419 2.71 -24.51 29.91
C GLY A 419 3.40 -23.50 28.97
N ILE A 420 3.85 -23.92 27.78
CA ILE A 420 4.48 -23.07 26.77
C ILE A 420 3.46 -22.65 25.70
N THR A 421 3.50 -21.39 25.28
CA THR A 421 2.76 -20.89 24.11
C THR A 421 3.76 -20.51 23.01
N PRO A 422 3.66 -21.08 21.80
CA PRO A 422 4.47 -20.63 20.67
C PRO A 422 3.95 -19.30 20.12
N VAL A 423 4.86 -18.34 19.93
CA VAL A 423 4.59 -17.08 19.24
C VAL A 423 5.40 -17.08 17.95
N TYR A 424 4.72 -17.03 16.81
CA TYR A 424 5.34 -17.15 15.49
C TYR A 424 5.59 -15.78 14.90
N LEU A 425 6.85 -15.48 14.60
CA LEU A 425 7.33 -14.26 13.97
C LEU A 425 7.52 -14.55 12.48
N HIS A 426 6.57 -14.10 11.65
CA HIS A 426 6.62 -14.26 10.20
C HIS A 426 7.43 -13.11 9.62
N VAL A 427 8.69 -13.36 9.25
CA VAL A 427 9.62 -12.32 8.77
C VAL A 427 9.48 -12.16 7.26
N PHE A 428 9.04 -10.97 6.82
CA PHE A 428 8.89 -10.58 5.42
C PHE A 428 10.15 -9.88 4.90
N ASP A 429 10.75 -9.04 5.75
CA ASP A 429 11.91 -8.22 5.44
C ASP A 429 13.07 -8.64 6.35
N TRP A 430 14.05 -9.33 5.77
CA TRP A 430 15.15 -9.93 6.53
C TRP A 430 16.17 -8.85 6.97
N PRO A 431 16.48 -8.71 8.27
CA PRO A 431 17.36 -7.64 8.74
C PRO A 431 18.83 -7.93 8.37
N ALA A 432 19.43 -7.03 7.58
CA ALA A 432 20.81 -7.17 7.10
C ALA A 432 21.88 -7.22 8.21
N ASP A 433 21.59 -6.70 9.41
CA ASP A 433 22.47 -6.81 10.58
C ASP A 433 22.29 -8.11 11.39
N GLN A 434 21.41 -9.00 10.90
CA GLN A 434 21.00 -10.29 11.48
C GLN A 434 20.30 -10.19 12.85
N LYS A 435 19.76 -9.02 13.24
CA LYS A 435 19.02 -8.84 14.51
C LYS A 435 17.54 -8.54 14.29
N LEU A 436 16.69 -9.55 14.46
CA LEU A 436 15.25 -9.37 14.47
C LEU A 436 14.83 -8.67 15.76
N GLN A 437 14.51 -7.37 15.68
CA GLN A 437 14.01 -6.58 16.81
C GLN A 437 12.54 -6.92 17.08
N VAL A 438 12.25 -7.55 18.21
CA VAL A 438 10.90 -8.00 18.57
C VAL A 438 10.34 -7.09 19.68
N PRO A 439 9.06 -6.67 19.62
CA PRO A 439 8.45 -5.98 20.75
C PRO A 439 8.52 -6.86 22.02
N ALA A 440 8.90 -6.26 23.14
CA ALA A 440 9.16 -7.01 24.36
C ALA A 440 7.90 -7.70 24.91
N LEU A 441 8.09 -8.84 25.57
CA LEU A 441 7.07 -9.57 26.32
C LEU A 441 7.35 -9.43 27.82
N GLU A 442 6.30 -9.37 28.64
CA GLU A 442 6.43 -9.57 30.10
C GLU A 442 6.61 -11.05 30.44
N SER A 443 6.06 -11.93 29.59
CA SER A 443 6.15 -13.38 29.70
C SER A 443 7.53 -13.90 29.27
N PRO A 444 8.21 -14.76 30.05
CA PRO A 444 9.57 -15.22 29.73
C PRO A 444 9.67 -16.02 28.42
N VAL A 445 10.56 -15.60 27.51
CA VAL A 445 10.97 -16.41 26.35
C VAL A 445 11.99 -17.46 26.82
N LYS A 446 11.74 -18.74 26.51
CA LYS A 446 12.60 -19.89 26.87
C LYS A 446 13.61 -20.23 25.78
N ARG A 447 13.19 -20.11 24.51
CA ARG A 447 13.96 -20.47 23.31
C ARG A 447 13.41 -19.72 22.10
N ALA A 448 14.26 -19.52 21.09
CA ALA A 448 13.82 -19.24 19.73
C ALA A 448 14.44 -20.25 18.74
N TYR A 449 13.75 -20.55 17.64
CA TYR A 449 14.24 -21.41 16.55
C TYR A 449 13.51 -21.09 15.24
N LEU A 450 13.97 -21.61 14.11
CA LEU A 450 13.29 -21.45 12.81
C LEU A 450 12.27 -22.57 12.57
N LEU A 451 11.05 -22.24 12.13
CA LEU A 451 9.99 -23.23 11.93
C LEU A 451 10.31 -24.20 10.78
N ALA A 452 10.98 -23.72 9.72
CA ALA A 452 11.44 -24.54 8.61
C ALA A 452 12.68 -25.40 8.92
N ASP A 453 13.44 -25.10 9.99
CA ASP A 453 14.55 -25.98 10.43
C ASP A 453 13.98 -27.26 11.06
N VAL A 454 14.47 -28.43 10.61
CA VAL A 454 14.06 -29.74 11.11
C VAL A 454 14.73 -30.05 12.46
N SER A 455 15.94 -29.52 12.70
CA SER A 455 16.70 -29.74 13.94
C SER A 455 16.17 -28.93 15.13
N LYS A 456 15.51 -27.79 14.87
CA LYS A 456 15.04 -26.81 15.86
C LYS A 456 16.18 -26.24 16.71
N GLU A 457 17.34 -25.98 16.08
CA GLU A 457 18.52 -25.47 16.78
C GLU A 457 18.22 -24.11 17.45
N PRO A 458 18.63 -23.89 18.72
CA PRO A 458 18.36 -22.64 19.41
C PRO A 458 19.08 -21.44 18.78
N LEU A 459 18.31 -20.42 18.42
CA LEU A 459 18.85 -19.10 18.06
C LEU A 459 19.29 -18.32 19.31
N GLU A 460 20.23 -17.39 19.13
CA GLU A 460 20.68 -16.50 20.21
C GLU A 460 19.58 -15.45 20.49
N VAL A 461 19.07 -15.40 21.73
CA VAL A 461 18.00 -14.48 22.15
C VAL A 461 18.52 -13.55 23.23
N HIS A 462 18.34 -12.25 23.03
CA HIS A 462 18.76 -11.20 23.96
C HIS A 462 17.53 -10.41 24.41
N SER A 463 17.31 -10.32 25.72
CA SER A 463 16.20 -9.56 26.31
C SER A 463 16.68 -8.74 27.48
N ASP A 464 16.38 -7.44 27.49
CA ASP A 464 16.65 -6.54 28.61
C ASP A 464 15.53 -5.50 28.79
N LYS A 465 15.82 -4.39 29.49
CA LYS A 465 14.83 -3.32 29.74
C LYS A 465 14.59 -2.40 28.53
N THR A 466 15.41 -2.50 27.50
CA THR A 466 15.34 -1.69 26.28
C THR A 466 14.55 -2.40 25.18
N GLY A 467 14.76 -3.71 25.00
CA GLY A 467 14.01 -4.52 24.03
C GLY A 467 14.28 -6.04 24.12
N LEU A 468 13.74 -6.76 23.14
CA LEU A 468 13.95 -8.17 22.87
C LEU A 468 14.46 -8.29 21.43
N TRP A 469 15.51 -9.05 21.17
CA TRP A 469 15.91 -9.37 19.80
C TRP A 469 16.45 -10.80 19.65
N VAL A 470 16.25 -11.35 18.45
CA VAL A 470 16.71 -12.68 18.06
C VAL A 470 17.77 -12.55 16.97
N LYS A 471 18.86 -13.29 17.13
CA LYS A 471 19.91 -13.40 16.12
C LYS A 471 19.48 -14.40 15.05
N LEU A 472 19.48 -13.97 13.80
CA LEU A 472 19.13 -14.77 12.64
C LEU A 472 20.39 -15.34 11.94
N PRO A 473 20.26 -16.38 11.10
CA PRO A 473 21.30 -16.69 10.11
C PRO A 473 21.40 -15.57 9.05
N ALA A 474 22.45 -15.63 8.22
CA ALA A 474 22.73 -14.63 7.20
C ALA A 474 21.57 -14.47 6.20
N GLU A 475 21.08 -15.59 5.66
CA GLU A 475 20.00 -15.64 4.67
C GLU A 475 18.69 -16.14 5.29
N PRO A 476 17.52 -15.75 4.75
CA PRO A 476 16.24 -16.39 5.05
C PRO A 476 16.21 -17.87 4.61
N LEU A 477 15.23 -18.63 5.11
CA LEU A 477 14.96 -20.01 4.64
C LEU A 477 13.86 -20.07 3.58
N ASP A 478 13.09 -18.99 3.43
CA ASP A 478 12.00 -18.82 2.48
C ASP A 478 11.88 -17.32 2.12
N ASP A 479 11.89 -17.03 0.81
CA ASP A 479 11.88 -15.66 0.26
C ASP A 479 10.52 -14.96 0.36
N SER A 480 9.43 -15.67 0.69
CA SER A 480 8.12 -15.05 0.91
C SER A 480 7.96 -14.67 2.39
N ALA A 481 8.12 -15.63 3.30
CA ALA A 481 8.14 -15.38 4.73
C ALA A 481 8.86 -16.50 5.48
N THR A 482 9.98 -16.19 6.13
CA THR A 482 10.67 -17.12 7.04
C THR A 482 10.09 -16.98 8.45
N VAL A 483 9.62 -18.08 9.04
CA VAL A 483 9.00 -18.06 10.38
C VAL A 483 10.01 -18.41 11.47
N VAL A 484 10.16 -17.51 12.45
CA VAL A 484 10.87 -17.76 13.72
C VAL A 484 9.84 -18.07 14.81
N VAL A 485 10.03 -19.12 15.59
CA VAL A 485 9.17 -19.44 16.74
C VAL A 485 9.83 -18.95 18.02
N LEU A 486 9.09 -18.26 18.89
CA LEU A 486 9.45 -18.03 20.29
C LEU A 486 8.65 -18.99 21.19
N GLU A 487 9.33 -19.75 22.03
CA GLU A 487 8.69 -20.53 23.10
C GLU A 487 8.49 -19.64 24.33
N VAL A 488 7.27 -19.20 24.57
CA VAL A 488 6.92 -18.27 25.67
C VAL A 488 6.30 -19.04 26.83
N GLU A 489 6.73 -18.77 28.06
CA GLU A 489 6.16 -19.37 29.27
C GLU A 489 4.85 -18.69 29.68
N GLY A 490 3.80 -19.50 29.87
CA GLY A 490 2.45 -19.00 30.16
C GLY A 490 1.77 -18.40 28.92
N LYS A 491 0.76 -17.56 29.17
CA LYS A 491 0.15 -16.72 28.12
C LYS A 491 1.14 -15.63 27.70
N PRO A 492 1.34 -15.37 26.40
CA PRO A 492 2.15 -14.23 25.94
C PRO A 492 1.47 -12.91 26.30
N ILE A 493 2.15 -12.08 27.07
CA ILE A 493 1.73 -10.73 27.45
C ILE A 493 2.71 -9.76 26.82
N ALA A 494 2.25 -8.94 25.88
CA ALA A 494 3.03 -7.84 25.33
C ALA A 494 3.35 -6.81 26.41
N ALA A 495 4.62 -6.44 26.53
CA ALA A 495 5.03 -5.34 27.39
C ALA A 495 4.35 -4.04 26.92
N PRO A 496 3.96 -3.12 27.83
CA PRO A 496 3.28 -1.88 27.46
C PRO A 496 4.10 -1.05 26.47
N PHE A 497 3.66 -1.03 25.20
CA PHE A 497 4.29 -0.25 24.13
C PHE A 497 4.40 1.23 24.53
N ARG A 498 5.51 1.86 24.16
CA ARG A 498 5.75 3.30 24.34
C ARG A 498 6.44 3.84 23.10
N VAL A 499 5.92 4.95 22.55
CA VAL A 499 6.66 5.71 21.55
C VAL A 499 7.88 6.34 22.24
N ARG A 500 9.06 6.12 21.67
CA ARG A 500 10.35 6.63 22.16
C ARG A 500 10.97 7.52 21.08
N PRO A 501 11.84 8.49 21.41
CA PRO A 501 12.56 9.25 20.41
C PRO A 501 13.47 8.34 19.59
N GLY A 502 13.42 8.49 18.26
CA GLY A 502 14.40 7.91 17.35
C GLY A 502 15.67 8.76 17.27
N GLU A 503 16.49 8.49 16.26
CA GLU A 503 17.65 9.34 15.94
C GLU A 503 17.22 10.81 15.69
N GLY A 504 18.06 11.75 16.09
CA GLY A 504 17.71 13.19 16.12
C GLY A 504 16.65 13.58 17.18
N GLY A 505 16.15 12.65 17.98
CA GLY A 505 15.17 12.93 19.03
C GLY A 505 13.73 13.13 18.53
N ARG A 506 13.43 12.78 17.27
CA ARG A 506 12.09 12.81 16.67
C ARG A 506 11.22 11.69 17.24
N LEU A 507 9.98 11.98 17.62
CA LEU A 507 8.94 10.96 17.86
C LEU A 507 7.94 10.97 16.70
N VAL A 508 7.54 9.79 16.23
CA VAL A 508 6.52 9.60 15.20
C VAL A 508 5.38 8.76 15.78
N LEU A 509 4.17 9.29 15.72
CA LEU A 509 2.95 8.76 16.32
C LEU A 509 1.98 8.43 15.18
N GLN A 510 2.02 7.21 14.65
CA GLN A 510 1.22 6.83 13.48
C GLN A 510 -0.23 6.52 13.84
N ALA A 511 -1.16 6.69 12.90
CA ALA A 511 -2.57 6.32 13.05
C ALA A 511 -2.78 4.86 13.53
N ILE A 512 -2.01 3.92 12.96
CA ILE A 512 -2.08 2.49 13.33
C ILE A 512 -1.59 2.22 14.75
N ASP A 513 -0.69 3.07 15.28
CA ASP A 513 -0.16 3.00 16.63
C ASP A 513 -1.07 3.67 17.68
N ALA A 514 -2.28 4.09 17.33
CA ALA A 514 -3.15 4.81 18.26
C ALA A 514 -3.93 3.88 19.21
N ASP A 515 -4.01 4.30 20.46
CA ASP A 515 -5.03 3.88 21.40
C ASP A 515 -6.26 4.79 21.20
N LEU A 516 -7.26 4.24 20.50
CA LEU A 516 -8.55 4.86 20.19
C LEU A 516 -9.53 4.69 21.36
N HIS A 517 -10.38 5.70 21.58
CA HIS A 517 -11.42 5.73 22.61
C HIS A 517 -12.66 6.38 22.02
N GLY A 518 -13.84 5.75 22.16
CA GLY A 518 -15.08 6.18 21.51
C GLY A 518 -15.79 5.02 20.80
N GLU A 519 -16.95 5.29 20.19
CA GLU A 519 -17.75 4.27 19.49
C GLU A 519 -17.72 4.40 17.97
N LYS A 520 -17.44 5.59 17.42
CA LYS A 520 -17.46 5.83 15.96
C LYS A 520 -16.07 5.90 15.38
N ILE A 521 -15.11 6.43 16.14
CA ILE A 521 -13.70 6.51 15.78
C ILE A 521 -13.10 5.16 15.39
N ARG A 522 -12.44 5.10 14.24
CA ARG A 522 -11.80 3.88 13.72
C ARG A 522 -10.53 4.16 12.94
N CYS A 523 -9.60 3.20 12.97
CA CYS A 523 -8.43 3.19 12.12
C CYS A 523 -8.79 2.52 10.78
N GLU A 524 -8.80 3.30 9.71
CA GLU A 524 -9.14 2.88 8.36
C GLU A 524 -7.90 2.57 7.53
N ALA A 525 -8.01 1.55 6.66
CA ALA A 525 -7.04 1.34 5.59
C ALA A 525 -7.34 2.35 4.47
N GLY A 526 -6.53 3.42 4.40
CA GLY A 526 -6.57 4.33 3.25
C GLY A 526 -6.09 3.63 1.97
N ASP A 527 -6.48 4.18 0.82
CA ASP A 527 -5.87 3.79 -0.44
C ASP A 527 -4.33 3.92 -0.34
N HIS A 528 -3.60 2.91 -0.83
CA HIS A 528 -2.14 2.79 -0.78
C HIS A 528 -1.52 2.52 0.62
N ASN A 529 -2.19 1.72 1.47
CA ASN A 529 -1.71 1.23 2.78
C ASN A 529 -1.45 2.27 3.88
N THR A 530 -1.52 3.57 3.59
CA THR A 530 -1.42 4.62 4.63
C THR A 530 -2.68 4.62 5.49
N ALA A 531 -2.58 4.08 6.70
CA ALA A 531 -3.66 4.08 7.67
C ALA A 531 -4.00 5.51 8.13
N SER A 532 -5.28 5.80 8.37
CA SER A 532 -5.73 7.03 9.01
C SER A 532 -6.81 6.76 10.06
N ILE A 533 -6.92 7.64 11.06
CA ILE A 533 -8.00 7.63 12.05
C ILE A 533 -9.10 8.56 11.54
N GLY A 534 -10.26 7.98 11.25
CA GLY A 534 -11.45 8.68 10.78
C GLY A 534 -12.66 8.41 11.66
N TRP A 535 -13.82 8.92 11.24
CA TRP A 535 -15.15 8.67 11.84
C TRP A 535 -15.35 9.05 13.31
N TRP A 536 -14.40 9.72 13.95
CA TRP A 536 -14.72 10.51 15.15
C TRP A 536 -15.75 11.60 14.83
N THR A 537 -16.92 11.49 15.45
CA THR A 537 -18.09 12.39 15.32
C THR A 537 -18.68 12.77 16.68
N GLU A 538 -18.56 11.89 17.67
CA GLU A 538 -19.13 12.05 19.01
C GLU A 538 -18.20 12.81 19.96
N ALA A 539 -18.71 13.21 21.13
CA ALA A 539 -17.92 13.92 22.13
C ALA A 539 -16.89 13.03 22.87
N GLU A 540 -17.15 11.73 22.83
CA GLU A 540 -16.39 10.68 23.48
C GLU A 540 -15.25 10.13 22.59
N ASP A 541 -15.21 10.52 21.31
CA ASP A 541 -14.22 10.04 20.33
C ASP A 541 -12.87 10.79 20.44
N TRP A 542 -11.77 10.07 20.76
CA TRP A 542 -10.40 10.61 20.75
C TRP A 542 -9.33 9.53 20.54
N ALA A 543 -8.14 9.96 20.09
CA ALA A 543 -6.98 9.10 19.86
C ALA A 543 -5.81 9.47 20.79
N SER A 544 -4.92 8.50 21.06
CA SER A 544 -3.80 8.70 21.98
C SER A 544 -2.61 7.78 21.74
N TRP A 545 -1.43 8.19 22.20
CA TRP A 545 -0.19 7.43 22.14
C TRP A 545 0.56 7.54 23.48
N PRO A 546 0.89 6.41 24.13
CA PRO A 546 1.70 6.43 25.34
C PRO A 546 3.17 6.66 24.96
N LEU A 547 3.81 7.67 25.56
CA LEU A 547 5.19 8.07 25.31
C LEU A 547 6.13 7.56 26.41
N GLN A 548 7.41 7.41 26.09
CA GLN A 548 8.48 7.21 27.06
C GLN A 548 9.67 8.09 26.69
N LEU A 549 9.96 9.09 27.51
CA LEU A 549 11.15 9.93 27.39
C LEU A 549 12.16 9.62 28.50
N ALA A 550 13.45 9.82 28.21
CA ALA A 550 14.53 9.75 29.20
C ALA A 550 14.72 11.10 29.93
N GLU A 551 14.48 12.20 29.22
CA GLU A 551 14.64 13.59 29.67
C GLU A 551 13.39 14.40 29.30
N PRO A 552 13.10 15.53 29.98
CA PRO A 552 12.10 16.45 29.51
C PRO A 552 12.60 17.24 28.28
N GLY A 553 11.68 17.91 27.59
CA GLY A 553 12.04 18.87 26.54
C GLY A 553 10.81 19.55 25.94
N ALA A 554 11.04 20.67 25.25
CA ALA A 554 10.05 21.26 24.35
C ALA A 554 10.07 20.50 23.01
N TYR A 555 8.90 20.30 22.38
CA TYR A 555 8.77 19.61 21.11
C TYR A 555 7.77 20.33 20.20
N GLN A 556 8.19 20.61 18.96
CA GLN A 556 7.33 21.14 17.92
C GLN A 556 6.40 20.03 17.44
N VAL A 557 5.10 20.27 17.54
CA VAL A 557 4.03 19.36 17.12
C VAL A 557 3.69 19.64 15.65
N LYS A 558 3.83 18.63 14.80
CA LYS A 558 3.27 18.60 13.44
C LYS A 558 2.17 17.54 13.39
N VAL A 559 1.09 17.82 12.68
CA VAL A 559 -0.07 16.91 12.54
C VAL A 559 -0.33 16.70 11.06
N THR A 560 -0.34 15.43 10.62
CA THR A 560 -0.57 15.05 9.22
C THR A 560 -1.97 14.47 9.05
N TYR A 561 -2.78 15.09 8.22
CA TYR A 561 -4.20 14.73 8.07
C TYR A 561 -4.76 15.02 6.68
N GLY A 562 -5.93 14.45 6.36
CA GLY A 562 -6.76 14.85 5.23
C GLY A 562 -8.09 15.47 5.67
N CYS A 563 -8.65 16.36 4.86
CA CYS A 563 -9.89 17.08 5.14
C CYS A 563 -10.55 17.52 3.84
N ASP A 564 -11.84 17.19 3.64
CA ASP A 564 -12.57 17.60 2.45
C ASP A 564 -12.95 19.10 2.43
N ALA A 565 -13.30 19.62 1.25
CA ALA A 565 -13.47 21.06 0.98
C ALA A 565 -14.57 21.74 1.80
N ASN A 566 -15.63 21.01 2.17
CA ASN A 566 -16.76 21.51 2.96
C ASN A 566 -16.76 20.94 4.40
N GLN A 567 -15.62 20.38 4.83
CA GLN A 567 -15.43 19.67 6.09
C GLN A 567 -14.35 20.37 6.92
N GLY A 568 -14.20 19.99 8.18
CA GLY A 568 -13.19 20.54 9.07
C GLY A 568 -13.73 21.07 10.40
N GLY A 569 -12.83 21.20 11.36
CA GLY A 569 -13.16 21.64 12.71
C GLY A 569 -11.94 21.74 13.61
N THR A 570 -12.18 22.19 14.84
CA THR A 570 -11.12 22.33 15.84
C THR A 570 -10.70 20.97 16.39
N PHE A 571 -9.40 20.81 16.61
CA PHE A 571 -8.82 19.72 17.37
C PHE A 571 -7.80 20.25 18.38
N THR A 572 -7.64 19.50 19.47
CA THR A 572 -6.73 19.83 20.57
C THR A 572 -5.76 18.67 20.79
N VAL A 573 -4.46 18.95 20.75
CA VAL A 573 -3.38 18.01 21.06
C VAL A 573 -2.86 18.32 22.47
N ALA A 574 -2.87 17.34 23.38
CA ALA A 574 -2.56 17.56 24.80
C ALA A 574 -1.71 16.47 25.44
N VAL A 575 -0.84 16.87 26.37
CA VAL A 575 0.04 16.02 27.20
C VAL A 575 0.02 16.54 28.64
N GLY A 576 -0.69 15.85 29.53
CA GLY A 576 -0.91 16.34 30.90
C GLY A 576 -1.76 17.62 30.89
N ASP A 577 -1.29 18.68 31.54
CA ASP A 577 -1.95 20.00 31.58
C ASP A 577 -1.59 20.88 30.36
N GLU A 578 -0.57 20.51 29.57
CA GLU A 578 -0.14 21.24 28.37
C GLU A 578 -1.01 20.87 27.16
N GLN A 579 -1.52 21.86 26.42
CA GLN A 579 -2.38 21.66 25.26
C GLN A 579 -2.18 22.70 24.16
N LEU A 580 -2.30 22.27 22.91
CA LEU A 580 -2.32 23.10 21.71
C LEU A 580 -3.64 22.89 20.97
N GLN A 581 -4.25 23.97 20.48
CA GLN A 581 -5.50 23.94 19.73
C GLN A 581 -5.28 24.47 18.31
N ALA A 582 -5.81 23.74 17.32
CA ALA A 582 -5.75 24.11 15.90
C ALA A 582 -7.05 23.74 15.18
N THR A 583 -7.22 24.23 13.95
CA THR A 583 -8.38 23.94 13.11
C THR A 583 -7.93 23.21 11.85
N ALA A 584 -8.55 22.08 11.55
CA ALA A 584 -8.33 21.33 10.31
C ALA A 584 -8.71 22.19 9.10
N LYS A 585 -7.80 22.30 8.14
CA LYS A 585 -7.99 23.03 6.88
C LYS A 585 -8.27 22.05 5.74
N PRO A 586 -9.15 22.40 4.78
CA PRO A 586 -9.30 21.64 3.54
C PRO A 586 -7.97 21.30 2.86
N THR A 587 -7.78 20.01 2.59
CA THR A 587 -6.61 19.47 1.87
C THR A 587 -6.91 19.14 0.41
N GLY A 588 -8.16 19.32 -0.03
CA GLY A 588 -8.66 18.95 -1.36
C GLY A 588 -9.40 17.60 -1.41
N GLY A 589 -9.58 16.95 -0.26
CA GLY A 589 -10.33 15.71 -0.10
C GLY A 589 -9.72 14.80 0.97
N TRP A 590 -10.50 13.91 1.56
CA TRP A 590 -10.07 12.99 2.63
C TRP A 590 -8.73 12.28 2.36
N PHE A 591 -8.53 11.79 1.14
CA PHE A 591 -7.31 11.06 0.74
C PHE A 591 -6.12 11.98 0.40
N GLN A 592 -6.33 13.27 0.15
CA GLN A 592 -5.25 14.24 -0.03
C GLN A 592 -4.77 14.69 1.36
N ARG A 593 -3.47 14.59 1.62
CA ARG A 593 -2.91 14.79 2.97
C ARG A 593 -2.05 16.05 3.04
N SER A 594 -2.15 16.78 4.14
CA SER A 594 -1.29 17.92 4.48
C SER A 594 -0.67 17.72 5.86
N THR A 595 0.52 18.28 6.08
CA THR A 595 1.21 18.27 7.38
C THR A 595 1.32 19.69 7.89
N GLU A 596 0.66 19.98 9.01
CA GLU A 596 0.63 21.33 9.58
C GLU A 596 1.35 21.39 10.93
N SER A 597 2.12 22.48 11.13
CA SER A 597 2.75 22.77 12.42
C SER A 597 1.74 23.44 13.35
N VAL A 598 1.47 22.81 14.49
CA VAL A 598 0.38 23.18 15.42
C VAL A 598 0.88 24.02 16.61
N GLY A 599 2.16 23.91 16.97
CA GLY A 599 2.78 24.67 18.06
C GLY A 599 3.81 23.83 18.80
N THR A 600 4.16 24.23 20.03
CA THR A 600 5.17 23.55 20.86
C THR A 600 4.55 23.05 22.17
N LEU A 601 4.76 21.77 22.52
CA LEU A 601 4.42 21.20 23.82
C LEU A 601 5.67 20.96 24.65
N ALA A 602 5.58 21.18 25.96
CA ALA A 602 6.57 20.68 26.91
C ALA A 602 6.25 19.22 27.29
N LEU A 603 7.16 18.29 27.03
CA LEU A 603 7.01 16.88 27.37
C LEU A 603 7.85 16.52 28.60
N PRO A 604 7.29 15.85 29.63
CA PRO A 604 8.04 15.44 30.82
C PRO A 604 8.86 14.16 30.57
N ALA A 605 9.93 13.98 31.36
CA ALA A 605 10.64 12.69 31.44
C ALA A 605 9.76 11.59 32.03
N GLY A 606 10.05 10.33 31.68
CA GLY A 606 9.28 9.16 32.13
C GLY A 606 8.19 8.77 31.15
N VAL A 607 7.14 8.12 31.68
CA VAL A 607 5.95 7.76 30.90
C VAL A 607 4.95 8.92 30.93
N SER A 608 4.45 9.29 29.75
CA SER A 608 3.34 10.23 29.58
C SER A 608 2.42 9.72 28.47
N THR A 609 1.34 10.44 28.18
CA THR A 609 0.44 10.12 27.06
C THR A 609 0.15 11.39 26.29
N LEU A 610 0.35 11.36 24.98
CA LEU A 610 -0.19 12.38 24.07
C LEU A 610 -1.58 11.94 23.64
N SER A 611 -2.51 12.89 23.66
CA SER A 611 -3.87 12.72 23.17
C SER A 611 -4.19 13.75 22.09
N ILE A 612 -5.08 13.40 21.18
CA ILE A 612 -5.72 14.34 20.25
C ILE A 612 -7.24 14.14 20.31
N LYS A 613 -7.97 15.24 20.47
CA LYS A 613 -9.43 15.28 20.58
C LYS A 613 -10.00 16.28 19.58
N ILE A 614 -11.21 16.05 19.09
CA ILE A 614 -11.97 17.01 18.28
C ILE A 614 -12.93 17.84 19.15
N GLU A 615 -13.42 18.98 18.67
CA GLU A 615 -14.48 19.76 19.35
C GLU A 615 -15.90 19.31 18.90
N PRO A 616 -16.71 18.73 19.82
CA PRO A 616 -18.02 18.14 19.53
C PRO A 616 -19.20 19.08 19.88
N PRO A 617 -20.46 18.71 19.52
CA PRO A 617 -20.85 17.58 18.68
C PRO A 617 -20.71 17.91 17.19
N ARG A 618 -20.59 16.88 16.34
CA ARG A 618 -20.51 17.02 14.88
C ARG A 618 -21.25 15.89 14.17
N ASP A 619 -22.25 16.22 13.35
CA ASP A 619 -22.90 15.26 12.44
C ASP A 619 -21.97 14.81 11.27
N ILE A 620 -20.71 15.26 11.27
CA ILE A 620 -19.75 15.16 10.16
C ILE A 620 -18.32 14.96 10.70
N ALA A 621 -17.49 14.17 9.99
CA ALA A 621 -16.11 13.92 10.40
C ALA A 621 -15.24 15.20 10.36
N VAL A 622 -14.28 15.31 11.28
CA VAL A 622 -13.51 16.55 11.46
C VAL A 622 -12.19 16.57 10.67
N LEU A 623 -11.44 15.46 10.65
CA LEU A 623 -10.23 15.26 9.86
C LEU A 623 -9.84 13.77 9.84
N ASP A 624 -9.24 13.28 8.76
CA ASP A 624 -8.65 11.93 8.73
C ASP A 624 -7.19 12.01 9.18
N LEU A 625 -6.88 11.57 10.39
CA LEU A 625 -5.55 11.73 10.98
C LEU A 625 -4.61 10.61 10.52
N VAL A 626 -3.54 10.93 9.79
CA VAL A 626 -2.48 9.97 9.41
C VAL A 626 -1.46 9.79 10.55
N GLY A 627 -1.16 10.86 11.29
CA GLY A 627 -0.28 10.79 12.45
C GLY A 627 0.17 12.15 12.98
N ILE A 628 0.98 12.11 14.03
CA ILE A 628 1.58 13.27 14.69
C ILE A 628 3.11 13.07 14.75
N GLU A 629 3.87 14.12 14.49
CA GLU A 629 5.32 14.15 14.65
C GLU A 629 5.70 15.17 15.71
N LEU A 630 6.63 14.78 16.59
CA LEU A 630 7.18 15.63 17.65
C LEU A 630 8.67 15.78 17.42
N VAL A 631 9.13 17.00 17.14
CA VAL A 631 10.57 17.32 16.92
C VAL A 631 11.09 18.11 18.10
N ARG A 632 12.15 17.64 18.79
CA ARG A 632 12.70 18.33 19.98
C ARG A 632 13.15 19.74 19.61
N VAL A 633 12.56 20.74 20.25
CA VAL A 633 13.02 22.14 20.15
C VAL A 633 14.24 22.27 21.04
N VAL A 634 15.39 22.49 20.42
CA VAL A 634 16.63 22.84 21.12
C VAL A 634 16.61 24.36 21.34
N GLU A 635 16.56 24.81 22.58
CA GLU A 635 16.69 26.24 22.89
C GLU A 635 18.11 26.71 22.54
N THR A 636 18.24 27.48 21.46
CA THR A 636 19.49 28.15 21.12
C THR A 636 19.69 29.35 22.05
N GLU A 637 20.40 29.16 23.16
CA GLU A 637 21.05 30.29 23.83
C GLU A 637 21.90 31.06 22.81
N SER A 638 21.73 32.38 22.72
CA SER A 638 22.41 33.17 21.71
C SER A 638 23.92 33.21 21.96
N THR A 639 24.71 32.94 20.91
CA THR A 639 26.18 33.09 20.86
C THR A 639 27.01 32.08 21.67
N GLN A 640 26.82 30.80 21.39
CA GLN A 640 27.97 30.06 20.84
C GLN A 640 27.77 29.87 19.34
N ALA A 641 28.85 29.96 18.57
CA ALA A 641 28.78 29.73 17.13
C ALA A 641 28.60 28.23 16.88
N ALA A 642 27.43 27.83 16.37
CA ALA A 642 27.34 26.59 15.62
C ALA A 642 28.39 26.65 14.51
N ALA A 643 29.18 25.57 14.33
CA ALA A 643 30.22 25.55 13.33
C ALA A 643 29.59 25.77 11.95
N GLU A 644 30.05 26.79 11.22
CA GLU A 644 29.51 27.12 9.90
C GLU A 644 29.52 25.87 9.02
N TRP A 645 28.36 25.47 8.52
CA TRP A 645 28.24 24.28 7.68
C TRP A 645 29.15 24.46 6.47
N THR A 646 30.22 23.67 6.43
CA THR A 646 31.24 23.76 5.41
C THR A 646 30.89 22.77 4.31
N ASN A 647 30.53 23.26 3.13
CA ASN A 647 30.15 22.42 2.00
C ASN A 647 31.29 21.41 1.70
N PRO A 648 31.04 20.09 1.79
CA PRO A 648 32.08 19.08 1.55
C PRO A 648 32.52 19.06 0.08
N LEU A 649 31.63 19.41 -0.86
CA LEU A 649 31.98 19.55 -2.27
C LEU A 649 32.67 20.90 -2.52
N GLN A 650 33.98 20.86 -2.80
CA GLN A 650 34.78 22.07 -2.95
C GLN A 650 34.88 22.47 -4.43
N LYS A 651 34.28 23.60 -4.82
CA LYS A 651 34.37 24.23 -6.15
C LYS A 651 35.84 24.49 -6.51
N GLN A 652 36.35 23.84 -7.56
CA GLN A 652 37.78 23.87 -7.92
C GLN A 652 38.09 24.90 -8.99
N GLY A 653 37.20 25.09 -9.98
CA GLY A 653 37.41 26.09 -11.02
C GLY A 653 36.47 26.00 -12.21
N TYR A 654 36.80 26.79 -13.23
CA TYR A 654 36.00 27.00 -14.44
C TYR A 654 36.68 26.35 -15.64
N VAL A 655 35.87 25.86 -16.57
CA VAL A 655 36.30 24.91 -17.61
C VAL A 655 36.39 25.57 -19.00
N ASN A 656 36.21 26.90 -19.07
CA ASN A 656 36.32 27.73 -20.28
C ASN A 656 35.45 27.27 -21.47
N SER A 657 34.37 26.53 -21.19
CA SER A 657 33.56 25.83 -22.20
C SER A 657 32.10 26.27 -22.15
N PRO A 658 31.44 26.51 -23.30
CA PRO A 658 30.04 26.92 -23.34
C PRO A 658 29.05 25.78 -23.05
N LEU A 659 29.50 24.55 -22.82
CA LEU A 659 28.62 23.42 -22.60
C LEU A 659 27.75 23.60 -21.36
N VAL A 660 26.55 23.00 -21.43
CA VAL A 660 25.51 23.06 -20.39
C VAL A 660 25.13 21.68 -19.82
N GLU A 661 25.41 20.60 -20.56
CA GLU A 661 24.95 19.23 -20.29
C GLU A 661 26.16 18.29 -20.47
N VAL A 662 26.75 17.77 -19.39
CA VAL A 662 27.95 16.90 -19.41
C VAL A 662 27.93 15.85 -18.28
N THR A 663 27.85 14.56 -18.63
CA THR A 663 27.99 13.46 -17.66
C THR A 663 29.42 12.90 -17.65
N PRO A 664 30.17 13.00 -16.53
CA PRO A 664 31.45 12.33 -16.36
C PRO A 664 31.27 10.84 -16.03
N PHE A 665 32.10 9.96 -16.59
CA PHE A 665 32.10 8.53 -16.28
C PHE A 665 33.51 7.93 -16.31
N VAL A 666 33.73 6.82 -15.61
CA VAL A 666 35.01 6.09 -15.63
C VAL A 666 34.84 4.74 -16.31
N PHE A 667 35.61 4.52 -17.38
CA PHE A 667 35.67 3.25 -18.09
C PHE A 667 37.11 2.75 -18.12
N ARG A 668 37.32 1.47 -17.79
CA ARG A 668 38.64 0.80 -17.75
C ARG A 668 39.77 1.67 -17.11
N ASN A 669 39.46 2.27 -15.96
CA ASN A 669 40.33 3.14 -15.16
C ASN A 669 40.81 4.44 -15.87
N LYS A 670 40.04 4.95 -16.83
CA LYS A 670 40.19 6.28 -17.43
C LYS A 670 38.92 7.11 -17.23
N LEU A 671 39.08 8.43 -17.12
CA LEU A 671 37.98 9.38 -17.01
C LEU A 671 37.54 9.85 -18.40
N TYR A 672 36.24 9.87 -18.63
CA TYR A 672 35.58 10.28 -19.86
C TYR A 672 34.44 11.26 -19.56
N LEU A 673 34.06 12.02 -20.57
CA LEU A 673 32.87 12.88 -20.56
C LEU A 673 31.94 12.47 -21.71
N LEU A 674 30.65 12.37 -21.41
CA LEU A 674 29.56 12.43 -22.37
C LEU A 674 29.15 13.91 -22.50
N GLU A 675 29.51 14.55 -23.62
CA GLU A 675 29.22 15.97 -23.87
C GLU A 675 28.04 16.11 -24.83
N CYS A 676 27.00 16.88 -24.46
CA CYS A 676 25.95 17.29 -25.41
C CYS A 676 26.42 18.47 -26.26
N TRP A 677 26.84 18.18 -27.49
CA TRP A 677 27.18 19.19 -28.50
C TRP A 677 25.94 19.97 -28.97
N ARG A 678 26.14 21.23 -29.39
CA ARG A 678 25.13 22.16 -29.92
C ARG A 678 25.65 22.80 -31.21
N SER A 679 25.00 22.53 -32.34
CA SER A 679 25.43 23.06 -33.64
C SER A 679 25.26 24.58 -33.80
N ASP A 680 24.54 25.24 -32.89
CA ASP A 680 24.33 26.69 -32.89
C ASP A 680 25.41 27.48 -32.12
N TRP A 681 26.32 26.80 -31.43
CA TRP A 681 27.44 27.39 -30.69
C TRP A 681 28.79 27.01 -31.31
N SER A 682 29.82 27.87 -31.15
CA SER A 682 31.18 27.61 -31.65
C SER A 682 32.23 27.95 -30.60
N TRP A 683 33.26 27.11 -30.47
CA TRP A 683 34.27 27.22 -29.41
C TRP A 683 35.61 26.54 -29.73
N PRO A 684 36.69 26.83 -28.98
CA PRO A 684 37.99 26.20 -29.19
C PRO A 684 37.96 24.68 -28.99
N GLY A 685 38.54 23.93 -29.93
CA GLY A 685 38.66 22.47 -29.87
C GLY A 685 37.46 21.68 -30.42
N GLN A 686 36.45 22.34 -31.01
CA GLN A 686 35.31 21.70 -31.67
C GLN A 686 35.74 20.68 -32.76
N PRO A 687 35.10 19.48 -32.87
CA PRO A 687 35.40 18.49 -33.91
C PRO A 687 35.26 19.02 -35.34
N SER A 688 36.21 18.68 -36.22
CA SER A 688 36.28 19.20 -37.60
C SER A 688 35.26 18.61 -38.57
N ASP A 689 34.57 17.56 -38.16
CA ASP A 689 33.57 16.78 -38.90
C ASP A 689 32.12 17.05 -38.43
N SER A 690 31.93 18.08 -37.59
CA SER A 690 30.65 18.52 -37.00
C SER A 690 29.66 19.17 -38.00
N ALA A 691 29.49 18.56 -39.17
CA ALA A 691 28.66 19.02 -40.28
C ALA A 691 27.19 18.54 -40.17
N GLY A 692 26.48 19.01 -39.13
CA GLY A 692 25.07 18.68 -38.91
C GLY A 692 24.30 19.80 -38.19
N SER A 693 23.00 19.93 -38.48
CA SER A 693 22.09 20.84 -37.79
C SER A 693 21.36 20.11 -36.66
N GLY A 694 21.74 20.34 -35.41
CA GLY A 694 21.13 19.69 -34.25
C GLY A 694 21.99 19.71 -32.98
N ARG A 695 21.58 18.88 -32.02
CA ARG A 695 22.39 18.49 -30.86
C ARG A 695 22.92 17.07 -31.07
N GLU A 696 24.07 16.73 -30.49
CA GLU A 696 24.67 15.39 -30.60
C GLU A 696 25.39 15.00 -29.32
N MET A 697 25.43 13.70 -29.00
CA MET A 697 26.14 13.19 -27.82
C MET A 697 27.53 12.67 -28.23
N TRP A 698 28.59 13.29 -27.70
CA TRP A 698 30.00 13.00 -28.02
C TRP A 698 30.75 12.46 -26.81
N ILE A 699 31.71 11.54 -27.05
CA ILE A 699 32.63 11.05 -26.02
C ILE A 699 33.98 11.75 -26.11
N ALA A 700 34.43 12.32 -24.99
CA ALA A 700 35.78 12.86 -24.83
C ALA A 700 36.56 12.09 -23.74
N GLU A 701 37.81 11.74 -24.02
CA GLU A 701 38.77 11.20 -23.04
C GLU A 701 39.47 12.35 -22.30
N LEU A 702 39.49 12.31 -20.96
CA LEU A 702 40.28 13.21 -20.12
C LEU A 702 41.62 12.53 -19.76
N PRO A 703 42.74 12.86 -20.43
CA PRO A 703 43.94 12.01 -20.42
C PRO A 703 44.71 11.97 -19.10
N ALA A 704 44.48 12.91 -18.18
CA ALA A 704 45.29 13.06 -16.97
C ALA A 704 44.53 13.56 -15.71
N GLY A 705 43.24 13.91 -15.80
CA GLY A 705 42.46 14.43 -14.67
C GLY A 705 41.39 15.45 -15.08
N PRO A 706 40.44 15.78 -14.18
CA PRO A 706 39.37 16.74 -14.45
C PRO A 706 39.89 18.16 -14.72
N GLU A 707 41.03 18.53 -14.15
CA GLU A 707 41.67 19.83 -14.31
C GLU A 707 42.29 20.06 -15.70
N GLN A 708 42.28 19.04 -16.57
CA GLN A 708 42.93 19.07 -17.89
C GLN A 708 41.92 18.98 -19.05
N TYR A 709 40.71 19.50 -18.86
CA TYR A 709 39.64 19.54 -19.87
C TYR A 709 40.03 20.21 -21.21
N GLU A 710 40.88 21.24 -21.19
CA GLU A 710 41.38 21.86 -22.43
C GLU A 710 42.29 20.91 -23.25
N GLN A 711 42.76 19.81 -22.66
CA GLN A 711 43.55 18.75 -23.29
C GLN A 711 42.72 17.49 -23.62
N ARG A 712 41.40 17.51 -23.40
CA ARG A 712 40.54 16.35 -23.66
C ARG A 712 40.53 15.98 -25.15
N LYS A 713 40.33 14.70 -25.44
CA LYS A 713 40.37 14.16 -26.80
C LYS A 713 39.03 13.52 -27.16
N TYR A 714 38.31 14.09 -28.11
CA TYR A 714 37.13 13.44 -28.70
C TYR A 714 37.52 12.09 -29.33
N LEU A 715 36.71 11.06 -29.05
CA LEU A 715 36.92 9.69 -29.53
C LEU A 715 35.88 9.28 -30.57
N SER A 716 34.60 9.52 -30.26
CA SER A 716 33.47 9.12 -31.10
C SER A 716 32.21 9.93 -30.76
N ARG A 717 31.22 9.84 -31.64
CA ARG A 717 29.87 10.37 -31.44
C ARG A 717 28.95 9.18 -31.15
N ALA A 718 28.44 9.09 -29.92
CA ALA A 718 27.59 7.99 -29.47
C ALA A 718 26.19 8.07 -30.09
N LEU A 719 25.54 9.24 -29.98
CA LEU A 719 24.20 9.47 -30.56
C LEU A 719 24.18 10.75 -31.40
N PRO A 720 24.12 10.67 -32.74
CA PRO A 720 23.82 11.83 -33.58
C PRO A 720 22.38 12.27 -33.37
N CYS A 721 22.10 13.57 -33.48
CA CYS A 721 20.75 14.14 -33.39
C CYS A 721 20.00 13.77 -32.08
N HIS A 722 20.67 13.85 -30.93
CA HIS A 722 20.14 13.56 -29.58
C HIS A 722 20.68 14.57 -28.54
N THR A 723 20.09 14.60 -27.34
CA THR A 723 20.39 15.62 -26.30
C THR A 723 19.94 15.19 -24.90
N LEU A 724 20.30 15.93 -23.83
CA LEU A 724 19.75 15.76 -22.47
C LEU A 724 19.97 14.32 -21.96
N GLY A 725 21.19 13.81 -22.14
CA GLY A 725 21.53 12.41 -21.99
C GLY A 725 22.67 12.15 -21.02
N SER A 726 22.61 10.98 -20.39
CA SER A 726 23.53 10.52 -19.33
C SER A 726 24.19 9.19 -19.71
N ALA A 727 25.28 8.83 -19.03
CA ALA A 727 26.12 7.66 -19.31
C ALA A 727 26.21 6.74 -18.09
N MET A 728 25.98 5.43 -18.29
CA MET A 728 26.18 4.40 -17.27
C MET A 728 27.24 3.40 -17.72
N VAL A 729 28.09 2.94 -16.81
CA VAL A 729 29.08 1.88 -17.06
C VAL A 729 28.65 0.63 -16.31
N TRP A 730 28.40 -0.47 -17.03
CA TRP A 730 27.94 -1.74 -16.47
C TRP A 730 28.43 -2.90 -17.34
N ASP A 731 28.80 -4.02 -16.72
CA ASP A 731 29.31 -5.24 -17.37
C ASP A 731 30.45 -5.02 -18.41
N ASP A 732 31.43 -4.18 -18.06
CA ASP A 732 32.54 -3.70 -18.93
C ASP A 732 32.07 -3.12 -20.29
N ARG A 733 30.83 -2.62 -20.33
CA ARG A 733 30.22 -1.88 -21.44
C ARG A 733 29.79 -0.48 -20.97
N VAL A 734 29.79 0.48 -21.87
CA VAL A 734 29.27 1.84 -21.63
C VAL A 734 27.96 2.01 -22.36
N TYR A 735 26.92 2.38 -21.62
CA TYR A 735 25.58 2.68 -22.11
C TYR A 735 25.38 4.20 -22.12
N VAL A 736 24.81 4.72 -23.21
CA VAL A 736 24.48 6.15 -23.38
C VAL A 736 22.99 6.26 -23.68
N PHE A 737 22.30 7.03 -22.86
CA PHE A 737 20.86 7.28 -22.96
C PHE A 737 20.64 8.76 -23.28
N ALA A 738 19.81 9.09 -24.27
CA ALA A 738 19.53 10.49 -24.62
C ALA A 738 18.16 10.69 -25.27
N VAL A 739 17.66 11.92 -25.21
CA VAL A 739 16.33 12.32 -25.65
C VAL A 739 16.33 12.73 -27.13
N SER A 740 15.32 12.27 -27.89
CA SER A 740 15.10 12.70 -29.28
C SER A 740 14.68 14.18 -29.35
N PRO A 741 15.32 15.02 -30.19
CA PRO A 741 15.04 16.46 -30.29
C PRO A 741 13.84 16.79 -31.19
N HIS A 742 13.41 15.86 -32.05
CA HIS A 742 12.48 16.13 -33.15
C HIS A 742 11.44 15.03 -33.34
N HIS A 743 10.29 15.20 -32.68
CA HIS A 743 9.03 14.56 -33.07
C HIS A 743 7.92 15.62 -33.15
N ALA A 744 6.86 15.35 -33.92
CA ALA A 744 5.76 16.31 -34.13
C ALA A 744 5.00 16.68 -32.84
N GLU A 745 5.18 15.89 -31.77
CA GLU A 745 4.58 16.06 -30.44
C GLU A 745 5.57 16.60 -29.39
N GLY A 746 6.79 16.96 -29.81
CA GLY A 746 7.87 17.41 -28.92
C GLY A 746 8.83 16.30 -28.47
N ARG A 747 9.76 16.65 -27.58
CA ARG A 747 10.71 15.71 -26.96
C ARG A 747 9.95 14.73 -26.06
N LYS A 748 9.78 13.47 -26.46
CA LYS A 748 9.10 12.43 -25.65
C LYS A 748 9.88 11.13 -25.50
N GLU A 749 10.81 10.85 -26.41
CA GLU A 749 11.42 9.53 -26.56
C GLU A 749 12.85 9.52 -26.03
N VAL A 750 13.23 8.47 -25.29
CA VAL A 750 14.62 8.17 -24.91
C VAL A 750 15.14 7.03 -25.77
N PHE A 751 16.32 7.24 -26.35
CA PHE A 751 17.07 6.25 -27.08
C PHE A 751 18.31 5.83 -26.30
N MET A 752 18.66 4.55 -26.41
CA MET A 752 19.86 3.92 -25.87
C MET A 752 20.80 3.51 -27.00
N THR A 753 22.10 3.67 -26.80
CA THR A 753 23.16 2.92 -27.50
C THR A 753 24.17 2.40 -26.48
N SER A 754 24.99 1.42 -26.87
CA SER A 754 26.06 0.88 -26.03
C SER A 754 27.36 0.62 -26.81
N SER A 755 28.49 0.61 -26.10
CA SER A 755 29.82 0.39 -26.67
C SER A 755 30.78 -0.32 -25.69
N GLU A 756 31.60 -1.23 -26.22
CA GLU A 756 32.64 -1.95 -25.47
C GLU A 756 34.05 -1.36 -25.68
N ASP A 757 34.20 -0.35 -26.54
CA ASP A 757 35.51 0.24 -26.93
C ASP A 757 35.51 1.79 -26.98
N LEU A 758 34.35 2.44 -26.80
CA LEU A 758 34.09 3.88 -26.98
C LEU A 758 34.38 4.41 -28.39
N LEU A 759 34.37 3.53 -29.40
CA LEU A 759 34.60 3.86 -30.82
C LEU A 759 33.49 3.29 -31.72
N THR A 760 33.07 2.06 -31.43
CA THR A 760 32.04 1.29 -32.11
C THR A 760 30.79 1.27 -31.24
N TRP A 761 29.66 1.73 -31.77
CA TRP A 761 28.39 1.86 -31.05
C TRP A 761 27.33 0.91 -31.62
N SER A 762 26.42 0.42 -30.77
CA SER A 762 25.23 -0.30 -31.21
C SER A 762 24.28 0.65 -31.96
N GLU A 763 23.46 0.10 -32.86
CA GLU A 763 22.33 0.85 -33.44
C GLU A 763 21.44 1.42 -32.31
N PRO A 764 21.00 2.70 -32.39
CA PRO A 764 20.17 3.30 -31.35
C PRO A 764 18.78 2.65 -31.26
N VAL A 765 18.39 2.26 -30.05
CA VAL A 765 17.08 1.64 -29.76
C VAL A 765 16.23 2.59 -28.93
N LYS A 766 14.96 2.83 -29.29
CA LYS A 766 14.03 3.52 -28.39
C LYS A 766 13.66 2.59 -27.23
N VAL A 767 13.99 3.03 -26.01
CA VAL A 767 13.74 2.27 -24.77
C VAL A 767 12.57 2.84 -23.96
N PHE A 768 12.25 4.14 -24.12
CA PHE A 768 11.18 4.81 -23.38
C PHE A 768 10.45 5.87 -24.24
N ASP A 769 9.16 6.05 -23.96
CA ASP A 769 8.29 7.08 -24.52
C ASP A 769 7.44 7.72 -23.41
N SER A 770 7.51 9.04 -23.21
CA SER A 770 6.89 9.67 -22.03
C SER A 770 5.36 9.61 -22.10
N PRO A 771 4.67 9.01 -21.10
CA PRO A 771 3.22 8.86 -21.11
C PRO A 771 2.47 10.20 -21.04
N GLN A 772 3.13 11.24 -20.53
CA GLN A 772 2.58 12.60 -20.43
C GLN A 772 3.71 13.63 -20.51
N GLY A 773 3.38 14.84 -20.97
CA GLY A 773 4.33 15.95 -21.09
C GLY A 773 5.46 15.73 -22.09
N ARG A 774 6.49 16.56 -21.97
CA ARG A 774 7.77 16.48 -22.67
C ARG A 774 8.84 15.98 -21.70
N ILE A 775 9.91 15.34 -22.21
CA ILE A 775 11.10 15.05 -21.43
C ILE A 775 12.02 16.28 -21.39
N PHE A 776 12.58 16.56 -20.21
CA PHE A 776 13.58 17.61 -20.00
C PHE A 776 14.97 17.05 -19.70
N ASN A 777 15.10 15.87 -19.10
CA ASN A 777 16.35 15.14 -18.88
C ASN A 777 16.06 13.67 -18.61
N VAL A 778 17.06 12.80 -18.77
CA VAL A 778 17.05 11.39 -18.34
C VAL A 778 18.34 11.07 -17.56
N ALA A 779 18.19 10.39 -16.42
CA ALA A 779 19.31 9.90 -15.60
C ALA A 779 19.09 8.43 -15.24
N VAL A 780 20.16 7.65 -15.14
CA VAL A 780 20.09 6.19 -14.99
C VAL A 780 21.13 5.68 -13.99
N THR A 781 20.71 4.77 -13.12
CA THR A 781 21.57 4.10 -12.14
C THR A 781 21.21 2.62 -12.02
N ARG A 782 21.95 1.86 -11.20
CA ARG A 782 21.64 0.45 -10.91
C ARG A 782 21.54 0.21 -9.41
N ASP A 783 20.53 -0.55 -9.00
CA ASP A 783 20.39 -1.08 -7.65
C ASP A 783 20.55 -2.62 -7.63
N ASP A 784 20.36 -3.24 -6.46
CA ASP A 784 20.54 -4.68 -6.27
C ASP A 784 19.48 -5.53 -7.02
N ALA A 785 18.34 -4.93 -7.39
CA ALA A 785 17.27 -5.60 -8.13
C ALA A 785 17.38 -5.40 -9.65
N GLY A 786 17.79 -4.21 -10.12
CA GLY A 786 17.80 -3.88 -11.55
C GLY A 786 18.34 -2.49 -11.88
N MET A 787 18.05 -2.03 -13.08
CA MET A 787 18.36 -0.68 -13.53
C MET A 787 17.20 0.27 -13.19
N VAL A 788 17.50 1.41 -12.57
CA VAL A 788 16.53 2.46 -12.24
C VAL A 788 16.77 3.67 -13.12
N PHE A 789 15.71 4.19 -13.73
CA PHE A 789 15.75 5.38 -14.56
C PHE A 789 14.85 6.48 -13.98
N LEU A 790 15.29 7.73 -14.17
CA LEU A 790 14.56 8.96 -13.92
C LEU A 790 14.29 9.65 -15.26
N TRP A 791 13.12 10.25 -15.45
CA TRP A 791 12.90 11.28 -16.46
C TRP A 791 12.22 12.52 -15.86
N GLU A 792 12.70 13.71 -16.25
CA GLU A 792 12.03 14.98 -15.90
C GLU A 792 10.94 15.31 -16.90
N THR A 793 9.78 15.78 -16.43
CA THR A 793 8.68 16.18 -17.30
C THR A 793 7.89 17.39 -16.82
N ASP A 794 7.20 18.06 -17.76
CA ASP A 794 6.12 19.02 -17.48
C ASP A 794 4.73 18.36 -17.45
N GLY A 795 4.66 17.03 -17.53
CA GLY A 795 3.41 16.28 -17.55
C GLY A 795 2.63 16.25 -16.22
N TYR A 796 3.31 16.30 -15.07
CA TYR A 796 2.73 15.94 -13.77
C TYR A 796 2.80 17.06 -12.71
N GLY A 797 2.45 18.29 -13.09
CA GLY A 797 2.31 19.41 -12.14
C GLY A 797 3.22 20.58 -12.51
N LYS A 798 4.25 20.82 -11.70
CA LYS A 798 5.30 21.79 -12.06
C LYS A 798 6.15 21.26 -13.24
N PRO A 799 6.67 22.13 -14.12
CA PRO A 799 7.74 21.76 -15.04
C PRO A 799 8.94 21.18 -14.28
N PHE A 800 9.62 20.22 -14.89
CA PHE A 800 10.73 19.45 -14.29
C PHE A 800 10.31 18.54 -13.11
N THR A 801 9.05 18.11 -13.06
CA THR A 801 8.66 17.00 -12.17
C THR A 801 9.42 15.74 -12.55
N MET A 802 10.22 15.22 -11.63
CA MET A 802 11.01 14.00 -11.80
C MET A 802 10.11 12.78 -11.59
N CYS A 803 10.15 11.82 -12.51
CA CYS A 803 9.39 10.57 -12.46
C CYS A 803 10.35 9.39 -12.60
N TYR A 804 10.02 8.24 -11.99
CA TYR A 804 10.96 7.12 -11.87
C TYR A 804 10.39 5.78 -12.37
N GLY A 805 11.27 4.88 -12.81
CA GLY A 805 10.95 3.50 -13.16
C GLY A 805 12.14 2.54 -12.92
N ARG A 806 11.85 1.23 -12.92
CA ARG A 806 12.84 0.15 -12.82
C ARG A 806 12.58 -0.93 -13.88
N VAL A 807 13.63 -1.45 -14.49
CA VAL A 807 13.64 -2.64 -15.36
C VAL A 807 14.85 -3.52 -15.03
N ASP A 808 14.90 -4.75 -15.54
CA ASP A 808 15.93 -5.72 -15.16
C ASP A 808 17.23 -5.48 -15.97
N SER A 809 17.08 -5.14 -17.26
CA SER A 809 18.17 -4.89 -18.23
C SER A 809 18.01 -3.54 -18.96
N PRO A 810 19.10 -2.87 -19.37
CA PRO A 810 19.05 -1.64 -20.17
C PRO A 810 18.23 -1.75 -21.46
N GLU A 811 18.24 -2.93 -22.07
CA GLU A 811 17.60 -3.27 -23.34
C GLU A 811 16.08 -3.51 -23.26
N ASP A 812 15.50 -3.49 -22.06
CA ASP A 812 14.06 -3.71 -21.84
C ASP A 812 13.18 -2.55 -22.35
N ASN A 813 11.87 -2.78 -22.42
CA ASN A 813 10.89 -1.72 -22.65
C ASN A 813 10.59 -0.95 -21.35
N TRP A 814 11.23 0.20 -21.15
CA TRP A 814 11.15 0.95 -19.90
C TRP A 814 9.72 1.43 -19.57
N ASN A 815 8.82 1.52 -20.56
CA ASN A 815 7.42 1.87 -20.32
C ASN A 815 6.67 0.87 -19.43
N SER A 816 7.06 -0.42 -19.38
CA SER A 816 6.49 -1.37 -18.41
C SER A 816 7.09 -1.22 -17.01
N GLY A 817 8.27 -0.60 -16.90
CA GLY A 817 8.99 -0.37 -15.64
C GLY A 817 8.56 0.87 -14.85
N ILE A 818 7.59 1.66 -15.32
CA ILE A 818 7.15 2.89 -14.67
C ILE A 818 6.59 2.59 -13.26
N VAL A 819 7.26 3.07 -12.22
CA VAL A 819 6.83 2.86 -10.83
C VAL A 819 5.70 3.83 -10.53
N GLN A 820 4.47 3.32 -10.49
CA GLN A 820 3.27 4.13 -10.27
C GLN A 820 3.34 4.89 -8.93
N GLY A 821 3.21 6.22 -9.02
CA GLY A 821 3.33 7.15 -7.89
C GLY A 821 4.78 7.52 -7.50
N ALA A 822 5.81 7.01 -8.17
CA ALA A 822 7.19 7.45 -7.94
C ALA A 822 7.45 8.76 -8.69
N ARG A 823 7.28 9.88 -7.97
CA ARG A 823 7.51 11.23 -8.46
C ARG A 823 8.16 12.10 -7.40
N TYR A 824 8.83 13.15 -7.84
CA TYR A 824 9.38 14.20 -7.02
C TYR A 824 9.25 15.55 -7.74
N GLY A 825 9.09 16.65 -7.00
CA GLY A 825 8.98 17.98 -7.59
C GLY A 825 7.60 18.42 -8.09
N GLU A 826 6.53 17.63 -7.93
CA GLU A 826 5.17 17.98 -8.43
C GLU A 826 4.65 19.37 -8.00
N HIS A 827 5.23 19.98 -6.94
CA HIS A 827 4.83 21.26 -6.37
C HIS A 827 5.93 22.35 -6.33
N LYS A 828 7.21 22.02 -6.55
CA LYS A 828 8.34 22.99 -6.59
C LYS A 828 9.11 22.92 -7.92
N TYR A 829 10.12 23.75 -8.10
CA TYR A 829 10.98 23.71 -9.30
C TYR A 829 12.17 22.78 -9.00
N THR A 830 12.41 21.78 -9.86
CA THR A 830 13.38 20.70 -9.64
C THR A 830 14.04 20.28 -10.96
N GLY A 831 14.84 21.16 -11.57
CA GLY A 831 15.52 20.87 -12.86
C GLY A 831 16.89 20.19 -12.71
N GLY A 832 17.46 19.71 -13.82
CA GLY A 832 18.83 19.20 -13.90
C GLY A 832 19.09 18.00 -12.99
N PRO A 833 18.63 16.79 -13.35
CA PRO A 833 18.57 15.65 -12.46
C PRO A 833 19.82 14.79 -12.59
N ALA A 834 20.31 14.31 -11.46
CA ALA A 834 21.28 13.22 -11.44
C ALA A 834 20.87 12.18 -10.40
N LEU A 835 20.99 10.90 -10.75
CA LEU A 835 20.44 9.78 -9.99
C LEU A 835 21.54 8.79 -9.61
N TYR A 836 21.69 8.52 -8.31
CA TYR A 836 22.66 7.57 -7.76
C TYR A 836 22.01 6.61 -6.77
N PHE A 837 22.53 5.39 -6.64
CA PHE A 837 22.11 4.44 -5.62
C PHE A 837 23.31 4.00 -4.77
N HIS A 838 23.21 4.18 -3.44
CA HIS A 838 24.20 3.73 -2.46
C HIS A 838 23.51 3.33 -1.15
N ASP A 839 23.93 2.20 -0.55
CA ASP A 839 23.49 1.73 0.78
C ASP A 839 21.96 1.74 1.00
N GLY A 840 21.22 1.22 0.01
CA GLY A 840 19.76 1.17 0.05
C GLY A 840 19.04 2.51 -0.16
N TRP A 841 19.78 3.59 -0.49
CA TRP A 841 19.23 4.91 -0.76
C TRP A 841 19.46 5.31 -2.23
N TYR A 842 18.38 5.75 -2.88
CA TYR A 842 18.44 6.55 -4.10
C TYR A 842 18.69 8.01 -3.70
N TYR A 843 19.63 8.66 -4.36
CA TYR A 843 19.91 10.09 -4.20
C TYR A 843 19.62 10.79 -5.51
N THR A 844 18.84 11.87 -5.45
CA THR A 844 18.58 12.73 -6.60
C THR A 844 19.10 14.14 -6.32
N LEU A 845 19.95 14.63 -7.21
CA LEU A 845 20.39 16.02 -7.24
C LEU A 845 19.39 16.83 -8.06
N TYR A 846 19.01 18.03 -7.59
CA TYR A 846 17.98 18.85 -8.24
C TYR A 846 18.21 20.35 -8.05
N LEU A 847 17.86 21.12 -9.08
CA LEU A 847 17.98 22.58 -9.12
C LEU A 847 16.75 23.24 -8.47
N GLU A 848 16.93 23.89 -7.32
CA GLU A 848 15.89 24.68 -6.64
C GLU A 848 15.93 26.15 -7.08
N GLN A 849 14.77 26.79 -7.19
CA GLN A 849 14.65 28.19 -7.64
C GLN A 849 14.66 29.18 -6.48
N LEU A 850 15.68 30.05 -6.45
CA LEU A 850 15.82 31.14 -5.48
C LEU A 850 15.40 32.50 -6.08
N PRO A 851 15.19 33.56 -5.25
CA PRO A 851 14.74 34.86 -5.75
C PRO A 851 15.73 35.58 -6.70
N ASN A 852 17.00 35.19 -6.69
CA ASN A 852 18.11 35.81 -7.41
C ASN A 852 18.90 34.83 -8.31
N GLY A 853 18.46 33.58 -8.42
CA GLY A 853 19.13 32.55 -9.22
C GLY A 853 18.66 31.13 -8.89
N TRP A 854 19.50 30.13 -9.15
CA TRP A 854 19.19 28.72 -8.92
C TRP A 854 20.40 27.95 -8.36
N GLU A 855 20.17 27.09 -7.37
CA GLU A 855 21.20 26.28 -6.69
C GLU A 855 20.84 24.79 -6.74
N THR A 856 21.84 23.91 -6.79
CA THR A 856 21.57 22.46 -6.75
C THR A 856 21.52 21.98 -5.30
N HIS A 857 20.42 21.36 -4.92
CA HIS A 857 20.20 20.68 -3.65
C HIS A 857 20.16 19.15 -3.86
N ILE A 858 20.00 18.41 -2.77
CA ILE A 858 19.95 16.94 -2.75
C ILE A 858 18.73 16.45 -1.98
N THR A 859 18.08 15.42 -2.51
CA THR A 859 17.01 14.66 -1.87
C THR A 859 17.34 13.17 -1.95
N ARG A 860 16.75 12.34 -1.07
CA ARG A 860 16.98 10.89 -1.07
C ARG A 860 15.71 10.09 -0.80
N SER A 861 15.66 8.85 -1.26
CA SER A 861 14.53 7.94 -1.08
C SER A 861 14.99 6.50 -0.86
N ARG A 862 14.13 5.64 -0.29
CA ARG A 862 14.30 4.18 -0.26
C ARG A 862 13.35 3.42 -1.19
N ASP A 863 12.35 4.09 -1.77
CA ASP A 863 11.28 3.48 -2.56
C ASP A 863 10.91 4.24 -3.84
N LEU A 864 11.64 5.32 -4.14
CA LEU A 864 11.42 6.29 -5.24
C LEU A 864 10.13 7.14 -5.11
N LYS A 865 9.37 7.00 -4.02
CA LYS A 865 8.07 7.66 -3.78
C LYS A 865 8.14 8.66 -2.65
N HIS A 866 8.79 8.30 -1.55
CA HIS A 866 8.95 9.16 -0.38
C HIS A 866 10.37 9.73 -0.37
N TRP A 867 10.47 11.06 -0.30
CA TRP A 867 11.70 11.80 -0.54
C TRP A 867 12.06 12.68 0.68
N ASP A 868 13.21 12.38 1.30
CA ASP A 868 13.86 13.18 2.34
C ASP A 868 14.74 14.26 1.68
N ASP A 869 14.32 15.53 1.73
CA ASP A 869 15.18 16.65 1.32
C ASP A 869 16.27 16.91 2.37
N ALA A 870 17.49 17.21 1.92
CA ALA A 870 18.53 17.72 2.82
C ALA A 870 18.18 19.14 3.33
N PRO A 871 18.70 19.58 4.49
CA PRO A 871 18.47 20.91 5.02
C PRO A 871 18.80 22.02 4.00
N GLN A 872 17.90 22.99 3.89
CA GLN A 872 17.93 24.04 2.86
C GLN A 872 19.13 25.00 2.98
N ASP A 873 19.80 25.04 4.13
CA ASP A 873 21.07 25.75 4.35
C ASP A 873 22.29 25.00 3.79
N ARG A 874 22.10 23.86 3.12
CA ARG A 874 23.16 22.95 2.64
C ARG A 874 23.12 22.70 1.12
N PRO A 875 23.19 23.73 0.26
CA PRO A 875 23.24 23.55 -1.19
C PRO A 875 24.48 22.77 -1.61
N VAL A 876 24.32 21.81 -2.53
CA VAL A 876 25.40 20.96 -3.05
C VAL A 876 26.36 21.79 -3.90
N VAL A 877 25.82 22.63 -4.80
CA VAL A 877 26.56 23.74 -5.45
C VAL A 877 25.71 25.00 -5.50
N ALA A 878 26.33 26.13 -5.18
CA ALA A 878 25.76 27.46 -5.24
C ALA A 878 26.39 28.31 -6.36
N PHE A 879 25.64 29.28 -6.87
CA PHE A 879 26.11 30.21 -7.90
C PHE A 879 26.81 31.43 -7.29
N ASP A 880 27.70 32.09 -8.04
CA ASP A 880 28.35 33.33 -7.59
C ASP A 880 27.66 34.59 -8.19
N PRO A 881 26.73 35.25 -7.46
CA PRO A 881 26.07 36.47 -7.94
C PRO A 881 26.99 37.68 -8.13
N HIS A 882 28.26 37.60 -7.72
CA HIS A 882 29.28 38.65 -7.91
C HIS A 882 30.19 38.38 -9.12
N ARG A 883 30.31 37.13 -9.60
CA ARG A 883 31.09 36.77 -10.79
C ARG A 883 30.49 37.36 -12.08
N ARG A 884 31.35 37.91 -12.93
CA ARG A 884 31.03 38.58 -14.21
C ARG A 884 32.06 38.13 -15.26
N GLY A 885 31.78 38.40 -16.54
CA GLY A 885 32.75 38.14 -17.63
C GLY A 885 33.00 36.65 -17.87
N LEU A 886 31.94 35.85 -17.96
CA LEU A 886 32.02 34.43 -18.30
C LEU A 886 32.53 34.22 -19.74
N PRO A 887 33.10 33.05 -20.06
CA PRO A 887 33.53 32.72 -21.42
C PRO A 887 32.44 33.00 -22.44
N LEU A 888 32.82 33.63 -23.57
CA LEU A 888 31.94 33.89 -24.72
C LEU A 888 30.73 34.84 -24.44
N ARG A 889 30.67 35.50 -23.27
CA ARG A 889 29.60 36.49 -22.93
C ARG A 889 30.08 37.95 -22.96
N PRO A 890 29.16 38.92 -23.08
CA PRO A 890 29.42 40.32 -22.71
C PRO A 890 29.79 40.47 -21.23
N GLU A 891 30.67 41.42 -20.91
CA GLU A 891 31.30 41.59 -19.58
C GLU A 891 30.33 41.85 -18.41
N ASN A 892 29.06 42.18 -18.68
CA ASN A 892 28.09 42.68 -17.70
C ASN A 892 27.09 41.65 -17.14
N ILE A 893 27.05 40.41 -17.66
CA ILE A 893 26.11 39.38 -17.19
C ILE A 893 26.66 38.65 -15.96
N ALA A 894 25.77 38.34 -15.01
CA ALA A 894 26.08 37.60 -13.78
C ALA A 894 26.03 36.07 -13.98
N GLU A 895 26.81 35.34 -13.19
CA GLU A 895 26.50 33.96 -12.84
C GLU A 895 25.28 33.96 -11.90
N ASN A 896 24.27 33.15 -12.20
CA ASN A 896 22.95 33.18 -11.55
C ASN A 896 22.33 31.78 -11.41
N ASN A 897 23.10 30.73 -11.64
CA ASN A 897 22.63 29.37 -11.81
C ASN A 897 23.80 28.41 -11.54
N ALA A 898 23.55 27.29 -10.88
CA ALA A 898 24.48 26.19 -10.66
C ALA A 898 23.70 24.88 -10.84
N SER A 899 23.74 24.35 -12.07
CA SER A 899 22.76 23.40 -12.65
C SER A 899 23.40 22.21 -13.34
N ASP A 900 22.61 21.19 -13.69
CA ASP A 900 23.05 20.00 -14.44
C ASP A 900 24.31 19.37 -13.81
N LEU A 901 24.25 19.18 -12.49
CA LEU A 901 25.33 18.67 -11.64
C LEU A 901 25.41 17.15 -11.72
N GLU A 902 26.44 16.62 -12.37
CA GLU A 902 26.72 15.18 -12.45
C GLU A 902 28.04 14.82 -11.76
N LEU A 903 28.03 13.68 -11.04
CA LEU A 903 29.10 13.17 -10.19
C LEU A 903 29.77 11.92 -10.79
N CYS A 904 31.07 11.77 -10.55
CA CYS A 904 31.82 10.56 -10.90
C CYS A 904 32.96 10.30 -9.92
N TYR A 905 33.26 9.02 -9.64
CA TYR A 905 34.37 8.63 -8.75
C TYR A 905 35.62 8.25 -9.55
N PHE A 906 36.71 8.98 -9.34
CA PHE A 906 37.99 8.75 -10.04
C PHE A 906 39.18 9.01 -9.12
N GLN A 907 40.17 8.10 -9.15
CA GLN A 907 41.45 8.22 -8.44
C GLN A 907 41.34 8.64 -6.95
N GLY A 908 40.34 8.10 -6.24
CA GLY A 908 40.13 8.35 -4.81
C GLY A 908 39.28 9.58 -4.47
N LYS A 909 38.70 10.26 -5.46
CA LYS A 909 37.88 11.47 -5.28
C LYS A 909 36.55 11.36 -6.00
N THR A 910 35.51 11.97 -5.45
CA THR A 910 34.32 12.37 -6.23
C THR A 910 34.65 13.65 -6.97
N ILE A 911 34.45 13.63 -8.28
CA ILE A 911 34.50 14.79 -9.18
C ILE A 911 33.05 15.15 -9.48
N ALA A 912 32.76 16.45 -9.56
CA ALA A 912 31.48 16.95 -10.04
C ALA A 912 31.70 17.94 -11.19
N TYR A 913 30.93 17.82 -12.26
CA TYR A 913 30.79 18.85 -13.29
C TYR A 913 29.39 19.47 -13.20
N PHE A 914 29.30 20.78 -13.42
CA PHE A 914 28.03 21.51 -13.38
C PHE A 914 28.11 22.81 -14.18
N THR A 915 26.96 23.36 -14.49
CA THR A 915 26.78 24.50 -15.40
C THR A 915 26.45 25.77 -14.64
N GLY A 916 27.33 26.76 -14.79
CA GLY A 916 27.09 28.15 -14.42
C GLY A 916 26.25 28.90 -15.46
N SER A 917 25.47 29.86 -14.98
CA SER A 917 24.72 30.87 -15.78
C SER A 917 23.50 30.38 -16.56
N ASP A 918 22.84 31.30 -17.27
CA ASP A 918 21.41 31.23 -17.66
C ASP A 918 21.00 30.15 -18.68
N GLN A 919 21.95 29.34 -19.19
CA GLN A 919 21.81 28.31 -20.24
C GLN A 919 21.24 28.75 -21.61
N GLN A 920 20.48 29.85 -21.67
CA GLN A 920 19.80 30.33 -22.86
C GLN A 920 20.79 30.83 -23.93
N VAL A 921 21.84 31.53 -23.49
CA VAL A 921 22.81 32.19 -24.39
C VAL A 921 24.13 31.41 -24.50
N ALA A 922 24.65 30.91 -23.37
CA ALA A 922 25.86 30.09 -23.27
C ALA A 922 25.91 29.39 -21.90
N GLY A 923 26.49 28.21 -21.79
CA GLY A 923 26.94 27.68 -20.49
C GLY A 923 28.25 28.33 -20.03
N ASP A 924 28.56 28.15 -18.75
CA ASP A 924 29.92 28.27 -18.20
C ASP A 924 30.17 26.97 -17.43
N LEU A 925 30.74 25.97 -18.08
CA LEU A 925 31.01 24.68 -17.44
C LEU A 925 32.02 24.88 -16.30
N GLN A 926 31.74 24.27 -15.16
CA GLN A 926 32.50 24.37 -13.91
C GLN A 926 32.78 22.97 -13.35
N TRP A 927 33.72 22.87 -12.42
CA TRP A 927 33.96 21.62 -11.70
C TRP A 927 34.29 21.81 -10.22
N ALA A 928 33.93 20.79 -9.45
CA ALA A 928 34.20 20.67 -8.02
C ALA A 928 34.77 19.28 -7.69
N SER A 929 35.31 19.11 -6.49
CA SER A 929 35.77 17.79 -6.03
C SER A 929 35.63 17.61 -4.51
N TYR A 930 35.51 16.35 -4.10
CA TYR A 930 35.48 15.89 -2.72
C TYR A 930 36.47 14.73 -2.52
N SER A 931 37.15 14.70 -1.37
CA SER A 931 38.16 13.67 -1.05
C SER A 931 37.53 12.49 -0.31
N GLY A 932 36.74 11.71 -1.04
CA GLY A 932 36.03 10.52 -0.59
C GLY A 932 35.17 9.94 -1.72
N THR A 933 34.31 8.97 -1.42
CA THR A 933 33.38 8.35 -2.40
C THR A 933 32.13 9.20 -2.65
N PRO A 934 31.33 8.91 -3.70
CA PRO A 934 30.07 9.61 -3.93
C PRO A 934 29.08 9.36 -2.78
N GLN A 935 28.98 8.13 -2.28
CA GLN A 935 28.24 7.79 -1.06
C GLN A 935 28.62 8.70 0.12
N GLN A 936 29.93 8.80 0.45
CA GLN A 936 30.41 9.63 1.56
C GLN A 936 30.07 11.11 1.38
N LEU A 937 30.09 11.61 0.13
CA LEU A 937 29.65 12.95 -0.18
C LEU A 937 28.14 13.12 0.00
N LEU A 938 27.33 12.31 -0.68
CA LEU A 938 25.87 12.40 -0.71
C LEU A 938 25.26 12.26 0.68
N GLU A 939 25.75 11.31 1.49
CA GLU A 939 25.33 11.16 2.89
C GLU A 939 25.67 12.37 3.76
N SER A 940 26.78 13.05 3.52
CA SER A 940 27.26 14.11 4.42
C SER A 940 26.37 15.36 4.47
N TYR A 941 25.53 15.59 3.46
CA TYR A 941 24.48 16.63 3.49
C TYR A 941 23.38 16.33 4.53
N PHE A 942 23.14 15.05 4.83
CA PHE A 942 22.11 14.57 5.78
C PHE A 942 22.65 14.32 7.20
N ARG A 943 23.93 14.58 7.46
CA ARG A 943 24.57 14.44 8.78
C ARG A 943 24.77 15.83 9.41
N ASP A 944 24.72 15.93 10.73
CA ASP A 944 25.05 17.17 11.43
C ASP A 944 26.57 17.28 11.69
N SER A 945 27.13 18.47 11.48
CA SER A 945 28.58 18.71 11.48
C SER A 945 29.07 19.33 12.80
N PRO A 946 30.29 18.97 13.28
CA PRO A 946 31.00 17.70 13.03
C PRO A 946 31.67 17.12 14.28
N ASP A 947 31.71 15.79 14.41
CA ASP A 947 32.57 15.12 15.40
C ASP A 947 34.02 15.01 14.89
N ALA A 948 34.78 16.08 15.07
CA ALA A 948 36.18 16.19 14.67
C ALA A 948 37.17 15.73 15.77
N SER A 949 36.87 14.62 16.48
CA SER A 949 37.57 14.27 17.74
C SER A 949 38.27 12.89 17.84
N SER A 950 38.62 12.23 16.72
CA SER A 950 39.69 11.20 16.75
C SER A 950 40.45 11.07 15.42
N GLY A 951 41.73 10.71 15.39
CA GLY A 951 42.68 10.54 16.49
C GLY A 951 44.04 10.08 15.96
N SER A 952 45.10 10.85 16.19
CA SER A 952 46.43 10.53 15.64
C SER A 952 47.10 9.38 16.39
N SER A 953 47.36 8.26 15.69
CA SER A 953 48.24 7.20 16.17
C SER A 953 49.52 7.13 15.35
N ASN A 954 50.66 7.36 16.01
CA ASN A 954 51.96 7.13 15.41
C ASN A 954 52.16 5.62 15.20
N SER A 955 52.58 5.23 14.00
CA SER A 955 53.60 4.19 13.89
C SER A 955 54.60 4.58 12.81
N SER A 956 55.88 4.36 13.09
CA SER A 956 56.95 4.56 12.11
C SER A 956 58.06 3.54 12.38
N ARG A 957 58.56 2.93 11.30
CA ARG A 957 59.78 2.08 11.26
C ARG A 957 59.86 0.94 12.28
N ASN A 958 59.43 -0.25 11.87
CA ASN A 958 60.36 -1.23 11.28
C ASN A 958 59.60 -2.29 10.49
#